data_AF-A0A7R9E169-F1
#
_entry.id   AF-A0A7R9E169-F1
#
_cell.length_a   1.000
_cell.length_b   1.000
_cell.length_c   1.000
_cell.angle_alpha   90.00
_cell.angle_beta   90.00
_cell.angle_gamma   90.00
#
_symmetry.space_group_name_H-M   'P 1'
#
loop_
_entity.id
_entity.type
_entity.pdbx_description
1 polymer ?
#
loop_
_entity_poly.entity_id
_entity_poly.type
_entity_poly.pdbx_seq_one_letter_code
_entity_poly.pdbx_strand_id
1 'polypeptide(L)'
;MAVENLGSEIWKSWDRQGKSEFINVCKQAVKENESTSPLLTKTGENRELARAIYELIWHGVKGPLRREATATTIGELVSLHNDMPSIILDVISVIDAETSCSEGNSEERTRFCFIVKETEKFLSDKLLKERLEIDTLQDVGTLKNKNFYTKFIKVKTKLYYKQRKFNLFREESEGYAKLIAELNQEISGNVTAKNILEIIKSLIGCFNLDPNRVLDVILESFECRPDQHQFFIPLLRSYMSDPKILCEVLGFKYCFYQTNTEEVTPKSLYLVTALMLQHSIIALDDIYCWYGLNQKFGLCEALLKVGDWTHAEQLTKKLPDHCMLEQHPVAWALCQLLHAVIEPVYRKHCLLAPQLLGDPVPPPGGSLAPKCANTFQELKEHAIPMMVALGTSMHYDPVLMYKVLRLTHAALTQNCSESQTPTPTDNNLYYEIITVMDDVILPSLSFMESNCCIAEQVWNILQLYPYNHRYCLYSRWKNDTYQNNAKLLRKRGDALKKMKSLMKRVSKENIKPVGRSIGKLTHASPGFLFDYMLIQIQMYDNLINPVVDSLKYLTSLSYDVLGYCLVESLASADRDRFKHDGTSISLWLQSLASFCGAIFKKYNIELTGLLQYVANQLKAQKSLDLLILKEIVQKMAGIEAAEEMTSEQLEAMAGGDLLKGEAGYFSQVRNTKKASQRLKEILSEHDLTVALCLLMAQQRYCVVYKETDKSHLKLVGKLYDQCQDTLVQFGTFLGSTMSMEDYINKFPSIHSMLSEFHIHADVAFFLARPTFSHAINAKYEVLRKADPNSKKMSLTAKHQKYCEAVKEIMDPIVLSVRPLHPLKVWEDISPQFLVSFWSLTMYDLFVPVESYQREVNKLKQLSLQVMDSKDTAVSKLKKEQERYTSLMEKLQEEKKKQQEHVEKVMVRLKQGRESQVLPPRYRSYGQAGRRRRKYLSVDAEIVVVKKMAAANLFGDGGTVENKNITSAGN
;
A
#
# COMPACT_ATOMS: atom_id res chain seq x y z
N MET A 1 20.16 -56.67 -97.41
CA MET A 1 19.22 -57.09 -98.50
C MET A 1 18.68 -58.53 -98.39
N ALA A 2 19.16 -59.38 -97.47
CA ALA A 2 18.62 -60.73 -97.25
C ALA A 2 17.46 -60.80 -96.23
N VAL A 3 17.16 -59.72 -95.49
CA VAL A 3 16.18 -59.72 -94.39
C VAL A 3 14.93 -58.87 -94.69
N GLU A 4 14.90 -58.13 -95.81
CA GLU A 4 13.80 -57.19 -96.12
C GLU A 4 12.45 -57.85 -96.51
N ASN A 5 12.36 -59.19 -96.58
CA ASN A 5 11.09 -59.89 -96.74
C ASN A 5 11.11 -61.23 -95.98
N LEU A 6 11.07 -61.18 -94.63
CA LEU A 6 10.48 -62.29 -93.86
C LEU A 6 8.98 -62.32 -94.21
N GLY A 7 8.62 -63.06 -95.26
CA GLY A 7 7.23 -63.17 -95.72
C GLY A 7 6.33 -63.70 -94.62
N SER A 8 5.07 -63.23 -94.57
CA SER A 8 4.06 -63.66 -93.59
C SER A 8 3.79 -65.18 -93.55
N GLU A 9 4.34 -65.93 -94.50
CA GLU A 9 4.28 -67.40 -94.58
C GLU A 9 5.20 -68.10 -93.57
N ILE A 10 6.36 -67.53 -93.23
CA ILE A 10 7.35 -68.14 -92.30
C ILE A 10 6.74 -68.36 -90.91
N TRP A 11 5.89 -67.43 -90.47
CA TRP A 11 5.21 -67.49 -89.18
C TRP A 11 4.04 -68.48 -89.16
N LYS A 12 3.45 -68.83 -90.32
CA LYS A 12 2.34 -69.80 -90.44
C LYS A 12 2.82 -71.25 -90.55
N SER A 13 4.05 -71.49 -91.00
CA SER A 13 4.67 -72.82 -91.17
C SER A 13 5.80 -73.10 -90.17
N TRP A 14 5.79 -72.42 -89.01
CA TRP A 14 6.88 -72.41 -88.03
C TRP A 14 7.35 -73.81 -87.59
N ASP A 15 6.41 -74.73 -87.33
CA ASP A 15 6.69 -76.09 -86.86
C ASP A 15 7.22 -77.04 -87.96
N ARG A 16 7.08 -76.69 -89.25
CA ARG A 16 7.52 -77.53 -90.39
C ARG A 16 8.83 -77.09 -91.01
N GLN A 17 8.98 -75.80 -91.35
CA GLN A 17 10.17 -75.24 -92.04
C GLN A 17 10.58 -73.84 -91.54
N GLY A 18 9.64 -73.06 -90.98
CA GLY A 18 9.90 -71.65 -90.63
C GLY A 18 11.00 -71.44 -89.57
N LYS A 19 11.11 -72.30 -88.54
CA LYS A 19 12.18 -72.19 -87.53
C LYS A 19 13.58 -72.36 -88.12
N SER A 20 13.77 -73.35 -89.00
CA SER A 20 15.07 -73.61 -89.64
C SER A 20 15.48 -72.51 -90.62
N GLU A 21 14.51 -71.95 -91.37
CA GLU A 21 14.75 -70.83 -92.27
C GLU A 21 15.14 -69.57 -91.50
N PHE A 22 14.42 -69.25 -90.42
CA PHE A 22 14.73 -68.11 -89.55
C PHE A 22 16.13 -68.22 -88.93
N ILE A 23 16.50 -69.40 -88.40
CA ILE A 23 17.84 -69.61 -87.82
C ILE A 23 18.92 -69.53 -88.89
N ASN A 24 18.66 -69.99 -90.12
CA ASN A 24 19.63 -69.87 -91.21
C ASN A 24 19.81 -68.40 -91.64
N VAL A 25 18.74 -67.60 -91.68
CA VAL A 25 18.83 -66.14 -91.91
C VAL A 25 19.64 -65.46 -90.82
N CYS A 26 19.40 -65.80 -89.55
CA CYS A 26 20.21 -65.29 -88.43
C CYS A 26 21.66 -65.77 -88.50
N LYS A 27 21.92 -67.03 -88.87
CA LYS A 27 23.29 -67.56 -89.06
C LYS A 27 24.01 -66.90 -90.23
N GLN A 28 23.30 -66.56 -91.31
CA GLN A 28 23.87 -65.85 -92.45
C GLN A 28 24.23 -64.41 -92.08
N ALA A 29 23.33 -63.70 -91.38
CA ALA A 29 23.58 -62.36 -90.86
C ALA A 29 24.75 -62.31 -89.85
N VAL A 30 24.97 -63.40 -89.11
CA VAL A 30 26.12 -63.55 -88.18
C VAL A 30 27.41 -63.94 -88.92
N LYS A 31 27.36 -64.88 -89.89
CA LYS A 31 28.52 -65.34 -90.67
C LYS A 31 29.14 -64.27 -91.57
N GLU A 32 28.33 -63.40 -92.15
CA GLU A 32 28.84 -62.26 -92.94
C GLU A 32 29.69 -61.29 -92.09
N ASN A 33 29.64 -61.40 -90.76
CA ASN A 33 30.26 -60.48 -89.81
C ASN A 33 31.24 -61.12 -88.81
N GLU A 34 31.72 -62.34 -89.06
CA GLU A 34 32.53 -63.14 -88.12
C GLU A 34 33.93 -62.59 -87.76
N SER A 35 34.38 -61.43 -88.29
CA SER A 35 35.75 -60.94 -88.07
C SER A 35 35.93 -59.71 -87.14
N THR A 36 34.90 -59.24 -86.42
CA THR A 36 35.08 -58.22 -85.34
C THR A 36 33.86 -58.12 -84.39
N SER A 37 33.96 -58.58 -83.14
CA SER A 37 33.06 -58.21 -82.01
C SER A 37 33.34 -56.77 -81.54
N PRO A 38 32.48 -56.02 -80.81
CA PRO A 38 31.12 -56.28 -80.32
C PRO A 38 30.10 -55.13 -80.59
N LEU A 39 28.86 -55.45 -80.98
CA LEU A 39 27.80 -54.53 -81.47
C LEU A 39 27.95 -54.15 -82.97
N LEU A 40 27.91 -55.16 -83.85
CA LEU A 40 27.92 -55.15 -85.33
C LEU A 40 27.80 -53.75 -85.99
N THR A 41 28.87 -53.34 -86.67
CA THR A 41 29.26 -51.96 -87.00
C THR A 41 28.22 -51.03 -87.66
N LYS A 42 28.51 -49.72 -87.50
CA LYS A 42 27.85 -48.44 -87.85
C LYS A 42 27.11 -48.26 -89.20
N THR A 43 26.72 -49.30 -89.93
CA THR A 43 26.05 -49.17 -91.23
C THR A 43 24.78 -50.00 -91.30
N GLY A 44 23.69 -49.55 -90.66
CA GLY A 44 22.31 -49.93 -91.02
C GLY A 44 21.85 -51.40 -90.83
N GLU A 45 22.74 -52.37 -90.75
CA GLU A 45 22.45 -53.82 -90.82
C GLU A 45 22.24 -54.45 -89.43
N ASN A 46 22.70 -53.79 -88.37
CA ASN A 46 22.38 -54.17 -86.98
C ASN A 46 20.86 -54.02 -86.71
N ARG A 47 20.18 -53.13 -87.45
CA ARG A 47 18.70 -53.03 -87.46
C ARG A 47 18.06 -54.24 -88.10
N GLU A 48 18.67 -54.88 -89.10
CA GLU A 48 18.06 -56.03 -89.78
C GLU A 48 17.99 -57.24 -88.84
N LEU A 49 19.08 -57.53 -88.13
CA LEU A 49 19.11 -58.60 -87.12
C LEU A 49 18.22 -58.28 -85.91
N ALA A 50 18.32 -57.07 -85.35
CA ALA A 50 17.48 -56.63 -84.24
C ALA A 50 15.99 -56.60 -84.61
N ARG A 51 15.65 -56.23 -85.85
CA ARG A 51 14.27 -56.26 -86.38
C ARG A 51 13.77 -57.69 -86.57
N ALA A 52 14.59 -58.61 -87.08
CA ALA A 52 14.22 -60.01 -87.18
C ALA A 52 13.97 -60.64 -85.80
N ILE A 53 14.81 -60.31 -84.80
CA ILE A 53 14.63 -60.73 -83.40
C ILE A 53 13.39 -60.06 -82.79
N TYR A 54 13.14 -58.78 -83.09
CA TYR A 54 11.94 -58.07 -82.65
C TYR A 54 10.68 -58.74 -83.19
N GLU A 55 10.61 -59.03 -84.50
CA GLU A 55 9.45 -59.72 -85.10
C GLU A 55 9.25 -61.12 -84.49
N LEU A 56 10.33 -61.86 -84.21
CA LEU A 56 10.25 -63.16 -83.50
C LEU A 56 9.62 -63.02 -82.11
N ILE A 57 10.11 -62.09 -81.30
CA ILE A 57 9.64 -61.90 -79.93
C ILE A 57 8.22 -61.33 -79.94
N TRP A 58 7.94 -60.38 -80.83
CA TRP A 58 6.64 -59.75 -80.99
C TRP A 58 5.55 -60.73 -81.44
N HIS A 59 5.86 -61.63 -82.39
CA HIS A 59 4.95 -62.72 -82.77
C HIS A 59 4.79 -63.77 -81.67
N GLY A 60 5.78 -63.96 -80.79
CA GLY A 60 5.64 -64.75 -79.57
C GLY A 60 4.71 -64.10 -78.52
N VAL A 61 4.71 -62.76 -78.45
CA VAL A 61 3.86 -61.98 -77.53
C VAL A 61 2.41 -61.90 -78.02
N LYS A 62 2.17 -61.61 -79.31
CA LYS A 62 0.81 -61.52 -79.89
C LYS A 62 0.07 -62.86 -80.03
N GLY A 63 0.77 -64.00 -79.88
CA GLY A 63 0.17 -65.35 -79.85
C GLY A 63 0.17 -66.22 -81.12
N PRO A 64 0.57 -65.79 -82.34
CA PRO A 64 0.69 -66.73 -83.46
C PRO A 64 1.81 -67.77 -83.28
N LEU A 65 2.83 -67.49 -82.45
CA LEU A 65 3.88 -68.46 -82.08
C LEU A 65 3.63 -69.03 -80.68
N ARG A 66 3.97 -70.32 -80.45
CA ARG A 66 3.99 -70.89 -79.10
C ARG A 66 5.13 -70.25 -78.28
N ARG A 67 4.83 -69.78 -77.07
CA ARG A 67 5.79 -69.09 -76.17
C ARG A 67 7.05 -69.92 -75.89
N GLU A 68 6.90 -71.23 -75.74
CA GLU A 68 8.00 -72.18 -75.53
C GLU A 68 8.89 -72.31 -76.79
N ALA A 69 8.29 -72.20 -77.98
CA ALA A 69 9.02 -72.22 -79.25
C ALA A 69 9.82 -70.92 -79.44
N THR A 70 9.27 -69.76 -79.03
CA THR A 70 10.00 -68.48 -79.03
C THR A 70 11.20 -68.54 -78.09
N ALA A 71 11.02 -69.01 -76.85
CA ALA A 71 12.08 -69.08 -75.84
C ALA A 71 13.21 -70.07 -76.22
N THR A 72 12.86 -71.23 -76.78
CA THR A 72 13.86 -72.21 -77.26
C THR A 72 14.64 -71.69 -78.47
N THR A 73 13.98 -70.96 -79.38
CA THR A 73 14.65 -70.32 -80.52
C THR A 73 15.60 -69.21 -80.04
N ILE A 74 15.23 -68.43 -79.03
CA ILE A 74 16.12 -67.44 -78.40
C ILE A 74 17.35 -68.12 -77.77
N GLY A 75 17.18 -69.27 -77.11
CA GLY A 75 18.30 -70.06 -76.58
C GLY A 75 19.26 -70.55 -77.67
N GLU A 76 18.73 -70.97 -78.82
CA GLU A 76 19.53 -71.34 -80.00
C GLU A 76 20.25 -70.12 -80.60
N LEU A 77 19.63 -68.94 -80.62
CA LEU A 77 20.26 -67.69 -81.09
C LEU A 77 21.39 -67.21 -80.16
N VAL A 78 21.21 -67.31 -78.84
CA VAL A 78 22.25 -66.97 -77.85
C VAL A 78 23.53 -67.78 -78.07
N SER A 79 23.40 -69.05 -78.50
CA SER A 79 24.54 -69.91 -78.79
C SER A 79 25.32 -69.55 -80.06
N LEU A 80 24.81 -68.64 -80.90
CA LEU A 80 25.46 -68.25 -82.16
C LEU A 80 26.62 -67.27 -81.96
N HIS A 81 26.55 -66.36 -80.98
CA HIS A 81 27.58 -65.33 -80.78
C HIS A 81 27.57 -64.77 -79.35
N ASN A 82 28.75 -64.38 -78.84
CA ASN A 82 28.93 -63.86 -77.47
C ASN A 82 28.17 -62.54 -77.19
N ASP A 83 27.95 -61.71 -78.21
CA ASP A 83 27.24 -60.42 -78.08
C ASP A 83 25.72 -60.53 -78.34
N MET A 84 25.25 -61.69 -78.82
CA MET A 84 23.83 -61.92 -79.10
C MET A 84 22.94 -61.72 -77.85
N PRO A 85 23.34 -62.13 -76.63
CA PRO A 85 22.61 -61.82 -75.40
C PRO A 85 22.32 -60.33 -75.17
N SER A 86 23.25 -59.44 -75.52
CA SER A 86 23.07 -57.99 -75.33
C SER A 86 22.09 -57.41 -76.35
N ILE A 87 22.18 -57.83 -77.62
CA ILE A 87 21.28 -57.36 -78.70
C ILE A 87 19.85 -57.85 -78.44
N ILE A 88 19.70 -59.12 -78.06
CA ILE A 88 18.40 -59.68 -77.68
C ILE A 88 17.81 -58.92 -76.49
N LEU A 89 18.63 -58.57 -75.49
CA LEU A 89 18.13 -57.85 -74.32
C LEU A 89 17.75 -56.39 -74.63
N ASP A 90 18.48 -55.70 -75.50
CA ASP A 90 18.10 -54.37 -75.98
C ASP A 90 16.73 -54.43 -76.70
N VAL A 91 16.49 -55.46 -77.53
CA VAL A 91 15.18 -55.69 -78.18
C VAL A 91 14.09 -56.04 -77.15
N ILE A 92 14.40 -56.87 -76.15
CA ILE A 92 13.49 -57.18 -75.04
C ILE A 92 13.15 -55.89 -74.27
N SER A 93 14.08 -54.97 -74.05
CA SER A 93 13.82 -53.70 -73.35
C SER A 93 12.87 -52.77 -74.10
N VAL A 94 12.92 -52.78 -75.44
CA VAL A 94 11.98 -52.03 -76.28
C VAL A 94 10.58 -52.64 -76.19
N ILE A 95 10.48 -53.97 -76.26
CA ILE A 95 9.20 -54.69 -76.11
C ILE A 95 8.67 -54.57 -74.67
N ASP A 96 9.54 -54.46 -73.66
CA ASP A 96 9.17 -54.17 -72.27
C ASP A 96 8.43 -52.83 -72.20
N ALA A 97 9.01 -51.77 -72.77
CA ALA A 97 8.37 -50.46 -72.83
C ALA A 97 7.04 -50.48 -73.63
N GLU A 98 7.00 -51.15 -74.78
CA GLU A 98 5.79 -51.24 -75.61
C GLU A 98 4.65 -52.01 -74.92
N THR A 99 4.98 -53.07 -74.19
CA THR A 99 3.98 -53.87 -73.45
C THR A 99 3.56 -53.22 -72.14
N SER A 100 4.42 -52.41 -71.51
CA SER A 100 4.08 -51.62 -70.30
C SER A 100 3.13 -50.45 -70.61
N CYS A 101 3.18 -49.87 -71.82
CA CYS A 101 2.32 -48.75 -72.20
C CYS A 101 0.93 -49.15 -72.73
N SER A 102 0.66 -50.42 -73.01
CA SER A 102 -0.60 -50.87 -73.61
C SER A 102 -1.65 -51.14 -72.52
N GLU A 103 -2.53 -50.17 -72.25
CA GLU A 103 -3.48 -50.15 -71.12
C GLU A 103 -4.58 -51.26 -71.13
N GLY A 104 -4.59 -52.19 -72.10
CA GLY A 104 -5.70 -53.15 -72.30
C GLY A 104 -5.36 -54.64 -72.46
N ASN A 105 -4.09 -55.06 -72.59
CA ASN A 105 -3.74 -56.45 -72.95
C ASN A 105 -2.91 -57.19 -71.87
N SER A 106 -3.56 -57.57 -70.76
CA SER A 106 -2.93 -58.37 -69.68
C SER A 106 -2.35 -59.71 -70.16
N GLU A 107 -2.91 -60.29 -71.23
CA GLU A 107 -2.40 -61.55 -71.79
C GLU A 107 -1.07 -61.39 -72.52
N GLU A 108 -0.88 -60.31 -73.29
CA GLU A 108 0.37 -60.02 -74.00
C GLU A 108 1.51 -59.80 -73.00
N ARG A 109 1.25 -59.04 -71.94
CA ARG A 109 2.20 -58.84 -70.83
C ARG A 109 2.54 -60.15 -70.11
N THR A 110 1.56 -61.01 -69.86
CA THR A 110 1.80 -62.33 -69.23
C THR A 110 2.63 -63.24 -70.14
N ARG A 111 2.40 -63.19 -71.46
CA ARG A 111 3.19 -63.93 -72.45
C ARG A 111 4.61 -63.39 -72.55
N PHE A 112 4.79 -62.07 -72.50
CA PHE A 112 6.09 -61.41 -72.46
C PHE A 112 6.86 -61.79 -71.19
N CYS A 113 6.28 -61.66 -69.99
CA CYS A 113 6.93 -62.04 -68.74
C CYS A 113 7.32 -63.53 -68.71
N PHE A 114 6.53 -64.42 -69.33
CA PHE A 114 6.88 -65.83 -69.49
C PHE A 114 8.10 -66.01 -70.40
N ILE A 115 8.15 -65.34 -71.55
CA ILE A 115 9.29 -65.38 -72.48
C ILE A 115 10.54 -64.85 -71.76
N VAL A 116 10.45 -63.71 -71.08
CA VAL A 116 11.57 -63.11 -70.33
C VAL A 116 12.07 -64.06 -69.24
N LYS A 117 11.17 -64.71 -68.49
CA LYS A 117 11.51 -65.70 -67.47
C LYS A 117 12.21 -66.93 -68.03
N GLU A 118 11.78 -67.45 -69.16
CA GLU A 118 12.45 -68.59 -69.79
C GLU A 118 13.79 -68.18 -70.42
N THR A 119 13.93 -66.92 -70.87
CA THR A 119 15.21 -66.38 -71.36
C THR A 119 16.22 -66.09 -70.25
N GLU A 120 15.80 -65.99 -68.99
CA GLU A 120 16.69 -65.88 -67.81
C GLU A 120 17.67 -67.07 -67.72
N LYS A 121 17.30 -68.24 -68.26
CA LYS A 121 18.19 -69.43 -68.32
C LYS A 121 19.37 -69.25 -69.28
N PHE A 122 19.23 -68.35 -70.26
CA PHE A 122 20.19 -68.15 -71.35
C PHE A 122 20.89 -66.78 -71.27
N LEU A 123 20.29 -65.80 -70.60
CA LEU A 123 20.79 -64.44 -70.44
C LEU A 123 21.33 -64.21 -69.01
N SER A 124 22.35 -63.38 -68.85
CA SER A 124 22.91 -63.09 -67.52
C SER A 124 21.95 -62.27 -66.64
N ASP A 125 21.73 -62.72 -65.40
CA ASP A 125 20.95 -62.02 -64.36
C ASP A 125 21.40 -60.56 -64.13
N LYS A 126 22.70 -60.27 -64.31
CA LYS A 126 23.23 -58.90 -64.16
C LYS A 126 22.74 -57.96 -65.25
N LEU A 127 22.67 -58.44 -66.49
CA LEU A 127 22.26 -57.63 -67.64
C LEU A 127 20.75 -57.36 -67.60
N LEU A 128 19.95 -58.37 -67.25
CA LEU A 128 18.50 -58.23 -67.05
C LEU A 128 18.18 -57.12 -66.03
N LYS A 129 18.90 -57.10 -64.90
CA LYS A 129 18.73 -56.08 -63.84
C LYS A 129 19.16 -54.67 -64.23
N GLU A 130 20.04 -54.53 -65.21
CA GLU A 130 20.53 -53.23 -65.68
C GLU A 130 19.56 -52.55 -66.66
N ARG A 131 18.88 -53.34 -67.50
CA ARG A 131 18.14 -52.84 -68.68
C ARG A 131 16.61 -52.87 -68.55
N LEU A 132 16.06 -53.72 -67.68
CA LEU A 132 14.60 -53.84 -67.51
C LEU A 132 14.07 -52.94 -66.40
N GLU A 133 12.80 -52.58 -66.50
CA GLU A 133 12.13 -51.80 -65.46
C GLU A 133 11.94 -52.61 -64.17
N ILE A 134 11.93 -51.90 -63.03
CA ILE A 134 11.83 -52.53 -61.69
C ILE A 134 10.52 -53.30 -61.52
N ASP A 135 9.44 -52.88 -62.19
CA ASP A 135 8.13 -53.53 -62.14
C ASP A 135 8.14 -54.84 -62.95
N THR A 136 8.72 -54.83 -64.16
CA THR A 136 8.94 -56.04 -64.98
C THR A 136 9.80 -57.08 -64.26
N LEU A 137 10.87 -56.64 -63.61
CA LEU A 137 11.77 -57.53 -62.86
C LEU A 137 11.10 -58.16 -61.63
N GLN A 138 10.07 -57.52 -61.06
CA GLN A 138 9.23 -58.11 -60.01
C GLN A 138 8.24 -59.12 -60.58
N ASP A 139 7.59 -58.81 -61.70
CA ASP A 139 6.63 -59.70 -62.38
C ASP A 139 7.27 -61.00 -62.89
N VAL A 140 8.50 -60.93 -63.39
CA VAL A 140 9.30 -62.10 -63.84
C VAL A 140 9.80 -62.95 -62.66
N GLY A 141 9.90 -62.36 -61.46
CA GLY A 141 10.34 -63.02 -60.23
C GLY A 141 11.86 -62.98 -59.98
N THR A 142 12.62 -62.30 -60.84
CA THR A 142 14.07 -62.09 -60.70
C THR A 142 14.39 -61.15 -59.51
N LEU A 143 13.53 -60.18 -59.21
CA LEU A 143 13.55 -59.38 -57.99
C LEU A 143 12.53 -59.88 -56.97
N LYS A 144 12.97 -60.74 -56.04
CA LYS A 144 12.10 -61.32 -54.97
C LYS A 144 11.68 -60.32 -53.87
N ASN A 145 12.32 -59.16 -53.79
CA ASN A 145 12.14 -58.23 -52.67
C ASN A 145 11.26 -57.03 -53.04
N LYS A 146 10.00 -57.06 -52.60
CA LYS A 146 9.03 -55.96 -52.78
C LYS A 146 9.50 -54.60 -52.21
N ASN A 147 10.46 -54.59 -51.27
CA ASN A 147 11.00 -53.37 -50.66
C ASN A 147 12.18 -52.74 -51.43
N PHE A 148 12.57 -53.30 -52.58
CA PHE A 148 13.67 -52.76 -53.39
C PHE A 148 13.37 -51.33 -53.86
N TYR A 149 12.13 -51.07 -54.29
CA TYR A 149 11.69 -49.74 -54.74
C TYR A 149 11.89 -48.66 -53.66
N THR A 150 11.51 -48.96 -52.41
CA THR A 150 11.70 -48.06 -51.27
C THR A 150 13.17 -47.81 -50.95
N LYS A 151 14.03 -48.84 -51.10
CA LYS A 151 15.49 -48.67 -50.92
C LYS A 151 16.12 -47.85 -52.05
N PHE A 152 15.70 -48.07 -53.28
CA PHE A 152 16.15 -47.31 -54.45
C PHE A 152 15.81 -45.82 -54.29
N ILE A 153 14.58 -45.49 -53.91
CA ILE A 153 14.17 -44.11 -53.61
C ILE A 153 15.03 -43.52 -52.49
N LYS A 154 15.22 -44.24 -51.38
CA LYS A 154 16.07 -43.75 -50.26
C LYS A 154 17.51 -43.45 -50.70
N VAL A 155 18.10 -44.28 -51.56
CA VAL A 155 19.46 -44.07 -52.08
C VAL A 155 19.49 -42.87 -53.03
N LYS A 156 18.55 -42.77 -53.96
CA LYS A 156 18.42 -41.64 -54.88
C LYS A 156 18.22 -40.33 -54.10
N THR A 157 17.37 -40.33 -53.09
CA THR A 157 17.15 -39.17 -52.23
C THR A 157 18.39 -38.79 -51.44
N LYS A 158 19.14 -39.77 -50.92
CA LYS A 158 20.41 -39.53 -50.23
C LYS A 158 21.49 -38.96 -51.15
N LEU A 159 21.53 -39.39 -52.41
CA LEU A 159 22.52 -38.94 -53.39
C LEU A 159 22.23 -37.53 -53.90
N TYR A 160 20.97 -37.23 -54.22
CA TYR A 160 20.61 -35.99 -54.92
C TYR A 160 20.07 -34.88 -54.01
N TYR A 161 19.43 -35.22 -52.89
CA TYR A 161 18.71 -34.23 -52.06
C TYR A 161 19.29 -34.04 -50.65
N LYS A 162 20.21 -34.90 -50.19
CA LYS A 162 20.85 -34.72 -48.88
C LYS A 162 21.99 -33.71 -48.97
N GLN A 163 21.83 -32.54 -48.34
CA GLN A 163 22.92 -31.59 -48.16
C GLN A 163 24.03 -32.21 -47.30
N ARG A 164 25.29 -32.03 -47.70
CA ARG A 164 26.47 -32.42 -46.92
C ARG A 164 26.81 -31.31 -45.94
N LYS A 165 26.05 -31.20 -44.85
CA LYS A 165 26.34 -30.32 -43.72
C LYS A 165 26.49 -31.16 -42.46
N PHE A 166 27.48 -30.83 -41.65
CA PHE A 166 27.83 -31.60 -40.46
C PHE A 166 27.37 -30.86 -39.21
N ASN A 167 26.39 -31.44 -38.50
CA ASN A 167 25.75 -30.84 -37.32
C ASN A 167 26.32 -31.43 -36.01
N LEU A 168 26.96 -32.60 -36.06
CA LEU A 168 27.46 -33.27 -34.87
C LEU A 168 28.98 -33.13 -34.73
N PHE A 169 29.47 -32.95 -33.50
CA PHE A 169 30.91 -32.84 -33.22
C PHE A 169 31.73 -34.04 -33.70
N ARG A 170 31.14 -35.25 -33.67
CA ARG A 170 31.81 -36.47 -34.14
C ARG A 170 31.93 -36.57 -35.66
N GLU A 171 31.12 -35.81 -36.40
CA GLU A 171 31.16 -35.82 -37.86
C GLU A 171 32.35 -34.98 -38.36
N GLU A 172 32.59 -33.82 -37.76
CA GLU A 172 33.71 -32.92 -38.11
C GLU A 172 34.39 -32.33 -36.86
N SER A 173 35.22 -33.13 -36.20
CA SER A 173 35.86 -32.73 -34.93
C SER A 173 36.87 -31.59 -35.08
N GLU A 174 37.62 -31.55 -36.19
CA GLU A 174 38.63 -30.51 -36.44
C GLU A 174 37.99 -29.13 -36.66
N GLY A 175 36.91 -29.07 -37.46
CA GLY A 175 36.23 -27.82 -37.75
C GLY A 175 35.63 -27.18 -36.49
N TYR A 176 34.95 -27.97 -35.65
CA TYR A 176 34.41 -27.49 -34.38
C TYR A 176 35.50 -27.17 -33.34
N ALA A 177 36.60 -27.92 -33.29
CA ALA A 177 37.71 -27.61 -32.39
C ALA A 177 38.37 -26.26 -32.73
N LYS A 178 38.61 -25.99 -34.02
CA LYS A 178 39.13 -24.70 -34.49
C LYS A 178 38.17 -23.56 -34.18
N LEU A 179 36.86 -23.77 -34.41
CA LEU A 179 35.83 -22.78 -34.07
C LEU A 179 35.85 -22.40 -32.58
N ILE A 180 35.90 -23.41 -31.69
CA ILE A 180 35.92 -23.19 -30.24
C ILE A 180 37.20 -22.46 -29.82
N ALA A 181 38.36 -22.84 -30.38
CA ALA A 181 39.64 -22.18 -30.08
C ALA A 181 39.62 -20.70 -30.51
N GLU A 182 39.12 -20.40 -31.70
CA GLU A 182 39.04 -19.04 -32.23
C GLU A 182 38.04 -18.15 -31.46
N LEU A 183 36.92 -18.72 -31.00
CA LEU A 183 35.94 -17.96 -30.20
C LEU A 183 36.46 -17.63 -28.79
N ASN A 184 37.29 -18.50 -28.21
CA ASN A 184 37.77 -18.37 -26.83
C ASN A 184 39.19 -17.79 -26.71
N GLN A 185 39.75 -17.25 -27.78
CA GLN A 185 41.02 -16.52 -27.72
C GLN A 185 40.94 -15.27 -26.85
N GLU A 186 42.09 -14.83 -26.32
CA GLU A 186 42.18 -13.57 -25.58
C GLU A 186 41.91 -12.39 -26.52
N ILE A 187 40.88 -11.62 -26.20
CA ILE A 187 40.46 -10.46 -26.99
C ILE A 187 41.41 -9.29 -26.68
N SER A 188 42.60 -9.34 -27.25
CA SER A 188 43.52 -8.21 -27.34
C SER A 188 43.05 -7.25 -28.44
N GLY A 189 43.33 -5.94 -28.34
CA GLY A 189 42.78 -4.87 -29.20
C GLY A 189 42.89 -5.02 -30.73
N ASN A 190 43.58 -6.05 -31.24
CA ASN A 190 43.66 -6.41 -32.66
C ASN A 190 42.55 -7.38 -33.13
N VAL A 191 41.80 -8.00 -32.22
CA VAL A 191 40.75 -8.98 -32.52
C VAL A 191 39.39 -8.29 -32.52
N THR A 192 38.81 -8.07 -33.71
CA THR A 192 37.49 -7.46 -33.86
C THR A 192 36.44 -8.51 -34.27
N ALA A 193 35.16 -8.24 -33.94
CA ALA A 193 34.04 -9.12 -34.31
C ALA A 193 33.96 -9.37 -35.83
N LYS A 194 34.42 -8.42 -36.65
CA LYS A 194 34.47 -8.58 -38.13
C LYS A 194 35.53 -9.58 -38.56
N ASN A 195 36.74 -9.50 -37.99
CA ASN A 195 37.82 -10.44 -38.30
C ASN A 195 37.43 -11.87 -37.93
N ILE A 196 36.85 -12.06 -36.74
CA ILE A 196 36.37 -13.38 -36.30
C ILE A 196 35.21 -13.87 -37.17
N LEU A 197 34.30 -12.99 -37.61
CA LEU A 197 33.22 -13.38 -38.52
C LEU A 197 33.76 -13.92 -39.86
N GLU A 198 34.81 -13.31 -40.41
CA GLU A 198 35.46 -13.81 -41.64
C GLU A 198 36.10 -15.18 -41.42
N ILE A 199 36.74 -15.39 -40.26
CA ILE A 199 37.29 -16.69 -39.87
C ILE A 199 36.18 -17.74 -39.70
N ILE A 200 35.06 -17.40 -39.06
CA ILE A 200 33.91 -18.31 -38.92
C ILE A 200 33.35 -18.68 -40.29
N LYS A 201 33.19 -17.72 -41.21
CA LYS A 201 32.73 -17.98 -42.57
C LYS A 201 33.69 -18.90 -43.34
N SER A 202 35.00 -18.72 -43.17
CA SER A 202 36.00 -19.59 -43.80
C SER A 202 35.95 -21.01 -43.21
N LEU A 203 35.77 -21.17 -41.90
CA LEU A 203 35.61 -22.47 -41.25
C LEU A 203 34.32 -23.19 -41.69
N ILE A 204 33.20 -22.47 -41.79
CA ILE A 204 31.94 -23.03 -42.33
C ILE A 204 32.14 -23.51 -43.77
N GLY A 205 32.81 -22.73 -44.62
CA GLY A 205 33.06 -23.09 -46.02
C GLY A 205 34.04 -24.25 -46.19
N CYS A 206 35.12 -24.30 -45.40
CA CYS A 206 36.15 -25.33 -45.51
C CYS A 206 35.68 -26.69 -44.97
N PHE A 207 34.95 -26.70 -43.85
CA PHE A 207 34.55 -27.92 -43.15
C PHE A 207 33.07 -28.28 -43.32
N ASN A 208 32.31 -27.52 -44.13
CA ASN A 208 30.86 -27.71 -44.32
C ASN A 208 30.07 -27.81 -43.00
N LEU A 209 30.43 -26.97 -42.02
CA LEU A 209 29.77 -26.95 -40.71
C LEU A 209 28.32 -26.47 -40.84
N ASP A 210 27.45 -27.01 -40.00
CA ASP A 210 26.06 -26.54 -39.94
C ASP A 210 25.97 -25.14 -39.29
N PRO A 211 25.43 -24.11 -39.97
CA PRO A 211 25.38 -22.75 -39.43
C PRO A 211 24.60 -22.60 -38.12
N ASN A 212 23.57 -23.42 -37.88
CA ASN A 212 22.78 -23.38 -36.65
C ASN A 212 23.56 -24.00 -35.48
N ARG A 213 24.36 -25.04 -35.74
CA ARG A 213 25.29 -25.59 -34.74
C ARG A 213 26.41 -24.63 -34.41
N VAL A 214 26.96 -23.94 -35.41
CA VAL A 214 27.96 -22.89 -35.19
C VAL A 214 27.38 -21.76 -34.33
N LEU A 215 26.13 -21.36 -34.56
CA LEU A 215 25.42 -20.41 -33.70
C LEU A 215 25.32 -20.90 -32.24
N ASP A 216 24.96 -22.17 -32.05
CA ASP A 216 24.89 -22.80 -30.72
C ASP A 216 26.23 -22.73 -29.97
N VAL A 217 27.35 -23.01 -30.66
CA VAL A 217 28.71 -22.93 -30.11
C VAL A 217 29.13 -21.47 -29.80
N ILE A 218 28.69 -20.50 -30.62
CA ILE A 218 28.89 -19.06 -30.33
C ILE A 218 28.15 -18.68 -29.05
N LEU A 219 26.90 -19.13 -28.88
CA LEU A 219 26.11 -18.87 -27.69
C LEU A 219 26.69 -19.54 -26.44
N GLU A 220 27.21 -20.77 -26.54
CA GLU A 220 27.92 -21.43 -25.43
C GLU A 220 29.20 -20.68 -25.04
N SER A 221 29.97 -20.21 -26.03
CA SER A 221 31.16 -19.40 -25.78
C SER A 221 30.83 -18.05 -25.13
N PHE A 222 29.67 -17.47 -25.49
CA PHE A 222 29.17 -16.26 -24.84
C PHE A 222 28.68 -16.53 -23.41
N GLU A 223 28.04 -17.68 -23.18
CA GLU A 223 27.61 -18.13 -21.85
C GLU A 223 28.78 -18.28 -20.87
N CYS A 224 29.92 -18.78 -21.33
CA CYS A 224 31.13 -18.90 -20.52
C CYS A 224 31.81 -17.55 -20.22
N ARG A 225 31.54 -16.49 -21.01
CA ARG A 225 32.20 -15.18 -20.91
C ARG A 225 31.21 -14.01 -21.09
N PRO A 226 30.25 -13.84 -20.17
CA PRO A 226 29.22 -12.80 -20.29
C PRO A 226 29.80 -11.37 -20.23
N ASP A 227 30.94 -11.18 -19.56
CA ASP A 227 31.59 -9.86 -19.41
C ASP A 227 31.98 -9.25 -20.77
N GLN A 228 32.24 -10.09 -21.78
CA GLN A 228 32.66 -9.69 -23.12
C GLN A 228 31.47 -9.47 -24.09
N HIS A 229 30.31 -9.07 -23.56
CA HIS A 229 29.11 -8.75 -24.35
C HIS A 229 29.37 -7.72 -25.47
N GLN A 230 30.28 -6.76 -25.27
CA GLN A 230 30.65 -5.76 -26.30
C GLN A 230 31.26 -6.40 -27.56
N PHE A 231 31.82 -7.60 -27.47
CA PHE A 231 32.36 -8.35 -28.59
C PHE A 231 31.31 -9.30 -29.21
N PHE A 232 30.64 -10.09 -28.37
CA PHE A 232 29.70 -11.12 -28.84
C PHE A 232 28.41 -10.56 -29.44
N ILE A 233 27.91 -9.43 -28.94
CA ILE A 233 26.67 -8.80 -29.44
C ILE A 233 26.84 -8.33 -30.91
N PRO A 234 27.89 -7.56 -31.28
CA PRO A 234 28.16 -7.24 -32.69
C PRO A 234 28.41 -8.46 -33.57
N LEU A 235 29.07 -9.50 -33.03
CA LEU A 235 29.32 -10.74 -33.75
C LEU A 235 28.01 -11.46 -34.11
N LEU A 236 27.12 -11.63 -33.13
CA LEU A 236 25.80 -12.26 -33.32
C LEU A 236 24.96 -11.49 -34.35
N ARG A 237 24.88 -10.16 -34.21
CA ARG A 237 24.15 -9.29 -35.15
C ARG A 237 24.64 -9.42 -36.60
N SER A 238 25.95 -9.61 -36.78
CA SER A 238 26.59 -9.72 -38.09
C SER A 238 26.59 -11.15 -38.67
N TYR A 239 26.49 -12.17 -37.80
CA TYR A 239 26.47 -13.58 -38.20
C TYR A 239 25.06 -14.04 -38.60
N MET A 240 24.06 -13.80 -37.75
CA MET A 240 22.66 -14.14 -38.01
C MET A 240 21.78 -12.95 -37.63
N SER A 241 21.09 -12.37 -38.62
CA SER A 241 20.25 -11.20 -38.43
C SER A 241 18.77 -11.54 -38.19
N ASP A 242 18.36 -12.81 -38.34
CA ASP A 242 16.98 -13.24 -38.10
C ASP A 242 16.78 -13.57 -36.60
N PRO A 243 15.96 -12.80 -35.86
CA PRO A 243 15.70 -13.03 -34.44
C PRO A 243 15.02 -14.38 -34.18
N LYS A 244 14.22 -14.91 -35.11
CA LYS A 244 13.45 -16.14 -34.89
C LYS A 244 14.36 -17.36 -34.75
N ILE A 245 15.38 -17.46 -35.58
CA ILE A 245 16.36 -18.55 -35.54
C ILE A 245 17.14 -18.51 -34.21
N LEU A 246 17.51 -17.30 -33.76
CA LEU A 246 18.17 -17.11 -32.46
C LEU A 246 17.26 -17.55 -31.30
N CYS A 247 15.97 -17.21 -31.34
CA CYS A 247 14.97 -17.64 -30.37
C CYS A 247 14.75 -19.15 -30.39
N GLU A 248 14.72 -19.80 -31.56
CA GLU A 248 14.55 -21.25 -31.67
C GLU A 248 15.73 -22.01 -31.04
N VAL A 249 16.97 -21.58 -31.32
CA VAL A 249 18.18 -22.21 -30.74
C VAL A 249 18.24 -22.01 -29.22
N LEU A 250 17.98 -20.78 -28.73
CA LEU A 250 17.90 -20.52 -27.28
C LEU A 250 16.73 -21.27 -26.64
N GLY A 251 15.57 -21.29 -27.28
CA GLY A 251 14.38 -22.01 -26.85
C GLY A 251 14.66 -23.50 -26.70
N PHE A 252 15.38 -24.11 -27.64
CA PHE A 252 15.80 -25.50 -27.55
C PHE A 252 16.70 -25.77 -26.33
N LYS A 253 17.67 -24.88 -26.02
CA LYS A 253 18.47 -24.95 -24.79
C LYS A 253 17.59 -24.86 -23.54
N TYR A 254 16.62 -23.95 -23.50
CA TYR A 254 15.71 -23.84 -22.37
C TYR A 254 14.81 -25.06 -22.20
N CYS A 255 14.31 -25.65 -23.30
CA CYS A 255 13.52 -26.87 -23.29
C CYS A 255 14.33 -28.08 -22.81
N PHE A 256 15.63 -28.17 -23.13
CA PHE A 256 16.51 -29.22 -22.62
C PHE A 256 16.47 -29.27 -21.07
N TYR A 257 16.68 -28.13 -20.42
CA TYR A 257 16.62 -28.02 -18.95
C TYR A 257 15.19 -28.10 -18.37
N GLN A 258 14.14 -28.02 -19.18
CA GLN A 258 12.77 -28.31 -18.73
C GLN A 258 12.51 -29.82 -18.66
N THR A 259 13.02 -30.56 -19.65
CA THR A 259 12.83 -32.01 -19.74
C THR A 259 13.69 -32.80 -18.76
N ASN A 260 14.86 -32.26 -18.42
CA ASN A 260 15.82 -32.91 -17.52
C ASN A 260 15.64 -32.39 -16.08
N THR A 261 14.74 -32.99 -15.31
CA THR A 261 14.35 -32.51 -13.96
C THR A 261 15.48 -32.49 -12.92
N GLU A 262 16.59 -33.17 -13.19
CA GLU A 262 17.77 -33.20 -12.31
C GLU A 262 18.68 -31.97 -12.49
N GLU A 263 18.60 -31.27 -13.63
CA GLU A 263 19.48 -30.16 -13.96
C GLU A 263 18.73 -28.80 -13.89
N VAL A 264 19.21 -27.91 -13.03
CA VAL A 264 18.67 -26.54 -12.92
C VAL A 264 19.21 -25.70 -14.06
N THR A 265 18.35 -24.91 -14.71
CA THR A 265 18.75 -23.99 -15.77
C THR A 265 19.87 -23.03 -15.29
N PRO A 266 21.02 -22.97 -15.97
CA PRO A 266 22.16 -22.15 -15.56
C PRO A 266 21.85 -20.66 -15.47
N LYS A 267 22.43 -19.97 -14.47
CA LYS A 267 22.31 -18.50 -14.32
C LYS A 267 22.94 -17.72 -15.47
N SER A 268 24.01 -18.27 -16.04
CA SER A 268 24.72 -17.75 -17.21
C SER A 268 23.82 -17.65 -18.44
N LEU A 269 22.98 -18.67 -18.68
CA LEU A 269 22.03 -18.68 -19.79
C LEU A 269 20.96 -17.57 -19.67
N TYR A 270 20.44 -17.33 -18.45
CA TYR A 270 19.54 -16.20 -18.21
C TYR A 270 20.23 -14.85 -18.41
N LEU A 271 21.50 -14.72 -18.01
CA LEU A 271 22.28 -13.49 -18.17
C LEU A 271 22.54 -13.17 -19.65
N VAL A 272 22.95 -14.18 -20.44
CA VAL A 272 23.12 -14.05 -21.90
C VAL A 272 21.82 -13.62 -22.57
N THR A 273 20.71 -14.26 -22.21
CA THR A 273 19.41 -13.93 -22.79
C THR A 273 18.97 -12.51 -22.41
N ALA A 274 19.20 -12.09 -21.16
CA ALA A 274 18.95 -10.72 -20.73
C ALA A 274 19.80 -9.69 -21.51
N LEU A 275 21.09 -9.97 -21.76
CA LEU A 275 21.96 -9.10 -22.57
C LEU A 275 21.50 -9.02 -24.04
N MET A 276 21.04 -10.13 -24.61
CA MET A 276 20.51 -10.16 -25.97
C MET A 276 19.20 -9.37 -26.11
N LEU A 277 18.34 -9.41 -25.09
CA LEU A 277 17.13 -8.59 -25.01
C LEU A 277 17.49 -7.10 -24.86
N GLN A 278 18.44 -6.76 -23.98
CA GLN A 278 18.85 -5.38 -23.73
C GLN A 278 19.41 -4.69 -24.99
N HIS A 279 20.16 -5.41 -25.82
CA HIS A 279 20.70 -4.91 -27.09
C HIS A 279 19.76 -5.06 -28.29
N SER A 280 18.50 -5.45 -28.04
CA SER A 280 17.45 -5.62 -29.06
C SER A 280 17.84 -6.59 -30.18
N ILE A 281 18.57 -7.67 -29.84
CA ILE A 281 18.84 -8.76 -30.78
C ILE A 281 17.60 -9.68 -30.89
N ILE A 282 16.91 -9.86 -29.77
CA ILE A 282 15.71 -10.70 -29.63
C ILE A 282 14.58 -9.84 -29.06
N ALA A 283 13.34 -10.16 -29.42
CA ALA A 283 12.15 -9.60 -28.78
C ALA A 283 11.63 -10.51 -27.66
N LEU A 284 11.11 -9.91 -26.59
CA LEU A 284 10.58 -10.64 -25.44
C LEU A 284 9.43 -11.58 -25.83
N ASP A 285 8.56 -11.16 -26.75
CA ASP A 285 7.39 -11.94 -27.18
C ASP A 285 7.79 -13.24 -27.89
N ASP A 286 8.85 -13.20 -28.70
CA ASP A 286 9.32 -14.36 -29.47
C ASP A 286 9.89 -15.45 -28.55
N ILE A 287 10.64 -15.05 -27.52
CA ILE A 287 11.26 -15.99 -26.59
C ILE A 287 10.32 -16.42 -25.45
N TYR A 288 9.30 -15.62 -25.13
CA TYR A 288 8.34 -15.90 -24.06
C TYR A 288 7.62 -17.26 -24.24
N CYS A 289 7.35 -17.64 -25.49
CA CYS A 289 6.67 -18.87 -25.88
C CYS A 289 7.44 -20.15 -25.46
N TRP A 290 8.76 -20.06 -25.34
CA TRP A 290 9.64 -21.20 -25.09
C TRP A 290 9.88 -21.48 -23.60
N TYR A 291 9.48 -20.55 -22.72
CA TYR A 291 9.74 -20.66 -21.28
C TYR A 291 8.68 -21.45 -20.50
N GLY A 292 9.14 -22.43 -19.72
CA GLY A 292 8.38 -23.04 -18.64
C GLY A 292 8.19 -22.09 -17.46
N LEU A 293 7.23 -22.40 -16.57
CA LEU A 293 6.79 -21.50 -15.49
C LEU A 293 7.93 -21.01 -14.58
N ASN A 294 8.86 -21.89 -14.16
CA ASN A 294 9.94 -21.53 -13.24
C ASN A 294 11.04 -20.67 -13.89
N GLN A 295 11.26 -20.82 -15.21
CA GLN A 295 12.33 -20.13 -15.92
C GLN A 295 12.04 -18.63 -16.10
N LYS A 296 10.76 -18.25 -16.12
CA LYS A 296 10.32 -16.85 -16.18
C LYS A 296 10.85 -16.04 -14.98
N PHE A 297 10.94 -16.64 -13.80
CA PHE A 297 11.49 -15.97 -12.60
C PHE A 297 12.99 -15.74 -12.71
N GLY A 298 13.73 -16.73 -13.23
CA GLY A 298 15.19 -16.62 -13.46
C GLY A 298 15.53 -15.58 -14.52
N LEU A 299 14.73 -15.48 -15.59
CA LEU A 299 14.89 -14.42 -16.59
C LEU A 299 14.63 -13.04 -15.99
N CYS A 300 13.58 -12.88 -15.18
CA CYS A 300 13.29 -11.61 -14.52
C CYS A 300 14.44 -11.18 -13.59
N GLU A 301 14.99 -12.10 -12.80
CA GLU A 301 16.19 -11.85 -11.97
C GLU A 301 17.37 -11.37 -12.82
N ALA A 302 17.63 -12.00 -13.97
CA ALA A 302 18.73 -11.63 -14.85
C ALA A 302 18.52 -10.28 -15.54
N LEU A 303 17.32 -9.99 -16.04
CA LEU A 303 16.96 -8.70 -16.64
C LEU A 303 17.20 -7.54 -15.66
N LEU A 304 16.78 -7.70 -14.42
CA LEU A 304 16.99 -6.70 -13.37
C LEU A 304 18.47 -6.50 -13.01
N LYS A 305 19.28 -7.56 -13.01
CA LYS A 305 20.74 -7.45 -12.80
C LYS A 305 21.47 -6.75 -13.93
N VAL A 306 21.02 -6.96 -15.16
CA VAL A 306 21.52 -6.26 -16.36
C VAL A 306 21.02 -4.81 -16.41
N GLY A 307 19.98 -4.48 -15.65
CA GLY A 307 19.41 -3.13 -15.58
C GLY A 307 18.26 -2.89 -16.57
N ASP A 308 17.75 -3.91 -17.24
CA ASP A 308 16.63 -3.76 -18.17
C ASP A 308 15.28 -3.76 -17.43
N TRP A 309 14.88 -2.57 -17.00
CA TRP A 309 13.60 -2.37 -16.30
C TRP A 309 12.40 -2.58 -17.23
N THR A 310 12.48 -2.12 -18.47
CA THR A 310 11.31 -2.09 -19.38
C THR A 310 10.78 -3.48 -19.71
N HIS A 311 11.67 -4.42 -20.04
CA HIS A 311 11.27 -5.81 -20.30
C HIS A 311 10.91 -6.55 -19.01
N ALA A 312 11.53 -6.23 -17.88
CA ALA A 312 11.16 -6.78 -16.57
C ALA A 312 9.73 -6.36 -16.18
N GLU A 313 9.36 -5.10 -16.38
CA GLU A 313 8.02 -4.57 -16.12
C GLU A 313 6.96 -5.21 -17.04
N GLN A 314 7.28 -5.43 -18.32
CA GLN A 314 6.39 -6.16 -19.23
C GLN A 314 6.20 -7.62 -18.79
N LEU A 315 7.27 -8.27 -18.32
CA LEU A 315 7.22 -9.64 -17.84
C LEU A 315 6.40 -9.80 -16.56
N THR A 316 6.49 -8.83 -15.63
CA THR A 316 5.68 -8.83 -14.41
C THR A 316 4.20 -8.60 -14.71
N LYS A 317 3.85 -7.69 -15.64
CA LYS A 317 2.46 -7.44 -16.06
C LYS A 317 1.79 -8.63 -16.76
N LYS A 318 2.56 -9.56 -17.34
CA LYS A 318 2.03 -10.79 -17.98
C LYS A 318 1.62 -11.87 -16.97
N LEU A 319 1.94 -11.70 -15.69
CA LEU A 319 1.67 -12.67 -14.62
C LEU A 319 0.75 -12.04 -13.57
N PRO A 320 0.13 -12.85 -12.69
CA PRO A 320 -0.68 -12.31 -11.60
C PRO A 320 0.10 -11.30 -10.77
N ASP A 321 -0.58 -10.24 -10.36
CA ASP A 321 0.01 -9.13 -9.62
C ASP A 321 0.82 -9.62 -8.41
N HIS A 322 1.98 -8.99 -8.20
CA HIS A 322 2.94 -9.26 -7.13
C HIS A 322 3.57 -10.67 -7.09
N CYS A 323 3.10 -11.65 -7.87
CA CYS A 323 3.59 -13.04 -7.83
C CYS A 323 5.11 -13.15 -8.09
N MET A 324 5.61 -12.41 -9.08
CA MET A 324 7.03 -12.38 -9.45
C MET A 324 7.90 -11.69 -8.39
N LEU A 325 7.46 -10.51 -7.94
CA LEU A 325 8.23 -9.65 -7.04
C LEU A 325 8.12 -10.10 -5.58
N GLU A 326 7.19 -10.98 -5.24
CA GLU A 326 7.14 -11.66 -3.95
C GLU A 326 8.29 -12.65 -3.71
N GLN A 327 9.01 -13.05 -4.77
CA GLN A 327 10.14 -13.97 -4.66
C GLN A 327 11.41 -13.20 -4.29
N HIS A 328 12.12 -13.69 -3.28
CA HIS A 328 13.29 -13.00 -2.73
C HIS A 328 14.38 -12.66 -3.76
N PRO A 329 14.82 -13.56 -4.68
CA PRO A 329 15.88 -13.25 -5.64
C PRO A 329 15.52 -12.12 -6.61
N VAL A 330 14.28 -12.08 -7.08
CA VAL A 330 13.78 -11.06 -8.01
C VAL A 330 13.63 -9.71 -7.30
N ALA A 331 13.02 -9.72 -6.11
CA ALA A 331 12.90 -8.53 -5.28
C ALA A 331 14.27 -7.93 -4.94
N TRP A 332 15.23 -8.77 -4.56
CA TRP A 332 16.60 -8.34 -4.25
C TRP A 332 17.27 -7.69 -5.47
N ALA A 333 17.14 -8.27 -6.66
CA ALA A 333 17.69 -7.69 -7.89
C ALA A 333 17.09 -6.29 -8.17
N LEU A 334 15.77 -6.11 -7.99
CA LEU A 334 15.13 -4.80 -8.11
C LEU A 334 15.60 -3.83 -7.03
N CYS A 335 15.80 -4.28 -5.79
CA CYS A 335 16.35 -3.45 -4.72
C CYS A 335 17.77 -2.94 -5.06
N GLN A 336 18.62 -3.79 -5.62
CA GLN A 336 19.97 -3.39 -6.06
C GLN A 336 19.93 -2.37 -7.20
N LEU A 337 19.03 -2.56 -8.17
CA LEU A 337 18.81 -1.59 -9.24
C LEU A 337 18.33 -0.24 -8.68
N LEU A 338 17.38 -0.27 -7.73
CA LEU A 338 16.89 0.92 -7.04
C LEU A 338 17.99 1.66 -6.28
N HIS A 339 18.89 0.94 -5.58
CA HIS A 339 20.06 1.57 -4.93
C HIS A 339 20.88 2.38 -5.93
N ALA A 340 21.16 1.84 -7.12
CA ALA A 340 21.94 2.53 -8.14
C ALA A 340 21.22 3.77 -8.72
N VAL A 341 19.88 3.69 -8.87
CA VAL A 341 19.07 4.79 -9.41
C VAL A 341 18.92 5.96 -8.42
N ILE A 342 18.78 5.68 -7.12
CA ILE A 342 18.60 6.72 -6.09
C ILE A 342 19.91 7.29 -5.55
N GLU A 343 21.05 6.63 -5.80
CA GLU A 343 22.35 6.97 -5.20
C GLU A 343 22.75 8.45 -5.37
N PRO A 344 22.62 9.08 -6.56
CA PRO A 344 23.07 10.47 -6.72
C PRO A 344 22.22 11.46 -5.92
N VAL A 345 20.88 11.33 -5.94
CA VAL A 345 19.99 12.17 -5.12
C VAL A 345 20.24 11.94 -3.63
N TYR A 346 20.40 10.68 -3.21
CA TYR A 346 20.63 10.31 -1.82
C TYR A 346 21.91 10.95 -1.28
N ARG A 347 23.02 10.88 -2.02
CA ARG A 347 24.28 11.52 -1.64
C ARG A 347 24.18 13.04 -1.60
N LYS A 348 23.40 13.65 -2.48
CA LYS A 348 23.26 15.11 -2.52
C LYS A 348 22.48 15.66 -1.32
N HIS A 349 21.43 14.97 -0.87
CA HIS A 349 20.46 15.52 0.08
C HIS A 349 20.37 14.80 1.44
N CYS A 350 20.89 13.58 1.58
CA CYS A 350 20.66 12.73 2.75
C CYS A 350 21.95 12.24 3.46
N LEU A 351 23.12 12.82 3.15
CA LEU A 351 24.36 12.50 3.87
C LEU A 351 24.31 12.99 5.33
N LEU A 352 24.68 12.11 6.26
CA LEU A 352 24.74 12.41 7.69
C LEU A 352 25.80 13.47 8.03
N ALA A 353 26.94 13.42 7.33
CA ALA A 353 28.02 14.39 7.43
C ALA A 353 28.89 14.36 6.15
N PRO A 354 29.50 15.49 5.74
CA PRO A 354 30.40 15.54 4.57
C PRO A 354 31.62 14.62 4.69
N GLN A 355 31.96 14.20 5.92
CA GLN A 355 33.16 13.43 6.25
C GLN A 355 32.92 11.90 6.24
N LEU A 356 31.67 11.45 6.16
CA LEU A 356 31.29 10.02 6.16
C LEU A 356 30.81 9.61 4.77
N LEU A 357 31.73 9.57 3.81
CA LEU A 357 31.47 9.11 2.45
C LEU A 357 31.57 7.57 2.43
N GLY A 358 30.42 6.89 2.40
CA GLY A 358 30.39 5.45 2.13
C GLY A 358 30.76 5.12 0.68
N ASP A 359 30.95 3.83 0.37
CA ASP A 359 31.27 3.38 -0.98
C ASP A 359 30.12 3.65 -1.97
N PRO A 360 30.38 4.28 -3.13
CA PRO A 360 29.36 4.55 -4.13
C PRO A 360 28.86 3.27 -4.80
N VAL A 361 27.53 3.17 -4.91
CA VAL A 361 26.91 2.15 -5.74
C VAL A 361 27.15 2.53 -7.22
N PRO A 362 27.73 1.64 -8.04
CA PRO A 362 27.98 1.93 -9.44
C PRO A 362 26.65 2.14 -10.19
N PRO A 363 26.63 3.02 -11.22
CA PRO A 363 25.43 3.22 -12.03
C PRO A 363 25.08 1.92 -12.78
N PRO A 364 23.79 1.70 -13.09
CA PRO A 364 23.38 0.50 -13.83
C PRO A 364 24.01 0.52 -15.24
N GLY A 365 24.52 -0.63 -15.67
CA GLY A 365 25.19 -0.78 -16.96
C GLY A 365 24.21 -1.04 -18.12
N GLY A 366 24.55 -0.56 -19.32
CA GLY A 366 23.85 -0.90 -20.56
C GLY A 366 22.89 0.18 -21.10
N SER A 367 22.52 0.06 -22.37
CA SER A 367 21.83 1.12 -23.14
C SER A 367 20.38 1.36 -22.75
N LEU A 368 19.70 0.34 -22.20
CA LEU A 368 18.31 0.42 -21.74
C LEU A 368 18.19 0.51 -20.21
N ALA A 369 19.31 0.77 -19.51
CA ALA A 369 19.30 0.95 -18.07
C ALA A 369 18.50 2.21 -17.67
N PRO A 370 17.74 2.18 -16.55
CA PRO A 370 17.05 3.36 -16.05
C PRO A 370 18.06 4.46 -15.71
N LYS A 371 17.73 5.70 -16.07
CA LYS A 371 18.56 6.87 -15.75
C LYS A 371 18.60 7.07 -14.24
N CYS A 372 19.80 7.31 -13.69
CA CYS A 372 19.93 7.70 -12.30
C CYS A 372 19.28 9.06 -12.06
N ALA A 373 18.51 9.20 -10.99
CA ALA A 373 17.89 10.47 -10.63
C ALA A 373 18.96 11.40 -10.02
N ASN A 374 18.96 12.67 -10.43
CA ASN A 374 19.80 13.74 -9.87
C ASN A 374 18.97 14.82 -9.15
N THR A 375 17.67 14.88 -9.43
CA THR A 375 16.70 15.79 -8.83
C THR A 375 15.53 15.02 -8.22
N PHE A 376 14.77 15.65 -7.31
CA PHE A 376 13.57 15.04 -6.73
C PHE A 376 12.45 14.81 -7.76
N GLN A 377 12.42 15.57 -8.85
CA GLN A 377 11.46 15.35 -9.94
C GLN A 377 11.81 14.11 -10.75
N GLU A 378 13.09 13.88 -11.05
CA GLU A 378 13.55 12.65 -11.71
C GLU A 378 13.31 11.39 -10.86
N LEU A 379 13.26 11.53 -9.52
CA LEU A 379 12.87 10.44 -8.63
C LEU A 379 11.44 9.96 -8.93
N LYS A 380 10.54 10.90 -9.25
CA LYS A 380 9.16 10.59 -9.63
C LYS A 380 9.11 9.77 -10.92
N GLU A 381 9.88 10.17 -11.93
CA GLU A 381 9.82 9.53 -13.25
C GLU A 381 10.50 8.16 -13.28
N HIS A 382 11.60 8.01 -12.57
CA HIS A 382 12.45 6.81 -12.69
C HIS A 382 12.35 5.87 -11.48
N ALA A 383 12.24 6.38 -10.26
CA ALA A 383 12.35 5.55 -9.06
C ALA A 383 10.99 5.13 -8.47
N ILE A 384 9.99 6.04 -8.44
CA ILE A 384 8.68 5.75 -7.83
C ILE A 384 7.94 4.58 -8.53
N PRO A 385 7.88 4.48 -9.87
CA PRO A 385 7.23 3.35 -10.53
C PRO A 385 7.86 2.00 -10.17
N MET A 386 9.20 1.95 -10.04
CA MET A 386 9.93 0.77 -9.60
C MET A 386 9.64 0.43 -8.14
N MET A 387 9.52 1.44 -7.27
CA MET A 387 9.14 1.23 -5.85
C MET A 387 7.71 0.68 -5.73
N VAL A 388 6.76 1.26 -6.46
CA VAL A 388 5.35 0.81 -6.48
C VAL A 388 5.25 -0.62 -7.00
N ALA A 389 5.98 -0.95 -8.06
CA ALA A 389 6.03 -2.32 -8.58
C ALA A 389 6.58 -3.30 -7.53
N LEU A 390 7.67 -2.94 -6.83
CA LEU A 390 8.23 -3.75 -5.75
C LEU A 390 7.21 -3.99 -4.62
N GLY A 391 6.39 -2.97 -4.31
CA GLY A 391 5.30 -3.05 -3.36
C GLY A 391 5.76 -3.56 -1.99
N THR A 392 5.12 -4.61 -1.50
CA THR A 392 5.38 -5.13 -0.15
C THR A 392 6.74 -5.81 0.03
N SER A 393 7.44 -6.12 -1.06
CA SER A 393 8.71 -6.85 -1.05
C SER A 393 9.92 -6.00 -0.66
N MET A 394 9.75 -4.69 -0.42
CA MET A 394 10.84 -3.82 0.03
C MET A 394 11.40 -4.25 1.40
N HIS A 395 10.64 -5.00 2.21
CA HIS A 395 11.09 -5.56 3.48
C HIS A 395 12.32 -6.48 3.39
N TYR A 396 12.61 -7.04 2.20
CA TYR A 396 13.82 -7.86 1.99
C TYR A 396 15.11 -7.07 2.10
N ASP A 397 15.07 -5.75 1.87
CA ASP A 397 16.21 -4.85 2.05
C ASP A 397 15.86 -3.66 2.95
N PRO A 398 16.08 -3.78 4.27
CA PRO A 398 15.88 -2.70 5.23
C PRO A 398 16.71 -1.45 4.94
N VAL A 399 17.87 -1.60 4.29
CA VAL A 399 18.76 -0.47 3.99
C VAL A 399 18.14 0.40 2.91
N LEU A 400 17.61 -0.21 1.85
CA LEU A 400 16.88 0.51 0.80
C LEU A 400 15.67 1.24 1.39
N MET A 401 14.83 0.53 2.16
CA MET A 401 13.66 1.13 2.80
C MET A 401 14.05 2.37 3.61
N TYR A 402 15.15 2.28 4.38
CA TYR A 402 15.63 3.39 5.18
C TYR A 402 16.20 4.56 4.35
N LYS A 403 16.89 4.28 3.23
CA LYS A 403 17.32 5.32 2.26
C LYS A 403 16.10 6.05 1.68
N VAL A 404 15.06 5.32 1.28
CA VAL A 404 13.81 5.88 0.74
C VAL A 404 13.09 6.73 1.78
N LEU A 405 13.00 6.29 3.04
CA LEU A 405 12.42 7.09 4.13
C LEU A 405 13.17 8.41 4.35
N ARG A 406 14.51 8.39 4.29
CA ARG A 406 15.30 9.64 4.40
C ARG A 406 15.11 10.57 3.21
N LEU A 407 15.05 10.02 1.99
CA LEU A 407 14.79 10.80 0.77
C LEU A 407 13.42 11.46 0.79
N THR A 408 12.39 10.69 1.11
CA THR A 408 11.00 11.20 1.20
C THR A 408 10.87 12.26 2.29
N HIS A 409 11.50 12.06 3.45
CA HIS A 409 11.58 13.08 4.49
C HIS A 409 12.28 14.36 4.00
N ALA A 410 13.46 14.24 3.38
CA ALA A 410 14.21 15.38 2.85
C ALA A 410 13.46 16.13 1.74
N ALA A 411 12.74 15.39 0.89
CA ALA A 411 11.92 15.97 -0.18
C ALA A 411 10.75 16.80 0.40
N LEU A 412 10.11 16.31 1.47
CA LEU A 412 9.01 17.03 2.11
C LEU A 412 9.48 18.26 2.90
N THR A 413 10.60 18.15 3.63
CA THR A 413 11.10 19.28 4.44
C THR A 413 11.63 20.44 3.59
N GLN A 414 12.23 20.17 2.43
CA GLN A 414 12.63 21.22 1.49
C GLN A 414 11.43 21.98 0.94
N ASN A 415 10.35 21.28 0.59
CA ASN A 415 9.13 21.90 0.06
C ASN A 415 8.32 22.66 1.13
N CYS A 416 8.39 22.26 2.41
CA CYS A 416 7.69 22.95 3.50
C CYS A 416 8.31 24.31 3.88
N SER A 417 9.52 24.63 3.40
CA SER A 417 10.23 25.85 3.79
C SER A 417 9.74 27.11 3.05
N GLU A 418 8.98 26.96 1.95
CA GLU A 418 8.60 28.09 1.07
C GLU A 418 7.14 28.55 1.18
N SER A 419 6.23 27.83 1.85
CA SER A 419 4.82 28.23 1.93
C SER A 419 4.15 27.83 3.26
N GLN A 420 3.62 28.82 3.99
CA GLN A 420 2.84 28.67 5.23
C GLN A 420 1.43 28.07 5.01
N THR A 421 1.12 27.57 3.80
CA THR A 421 -0.12 26.85 3.50
C THR A 421 0.19 25.36 3.28
N PRO A 422 -0.44 24.43 4.02
CA PRO A 422 -0.08 23.00 4.05
C PRO A 422 -0.51 22.19 2.81
N THR A 423 -0.98 22.81 1.74
CA THR A 423 -1.32 22.14 0.47
C THR A 423 -0.53 22.77 -0.66
N PRO A 424 0.60 22.17 -1.07
CA PRO A 424 1.33 22.67 -2.22
C PRO A 424 0.53 22.31 -3.48
N THR A 425 -0.14 23.28 -4.08
CA THR A 425 -0.93 23.12 -5.32
C THR A 425 -0.08 22.74 -6.54
N ASP A 426 1.24 22.92 -6.47
CA ASP A 426 2.16 22.74 -7.62
C ASP A 426 3.13 21.55 -7.48
N ASN A 427 3.23 20.88 -6.33
CA ASN A 427 4.21 19.79 -6.12
C ASN A 427 3.56 18.39 -6.21
N ASN A 428 3.58 17.84 -7.42
CA ASN A 428 3.13 16.47 -7.73
C ASN A 428 3.80 15.39 -6.85
N LEU A 429 5.03 15.64 -6.35
CA LEU A 429 5.75 14.71 -5.47
C LEU A 429 5.09 14.50 -4.10
N TYR A 430 4.35 15.49 -3.58
CA TYR A 430 3.69 15.39 -2.26
C TYR A 430 2.69 14.22 -2.23
N TYR A 431 1.83 14.11 -3.24
CA TYR A 431 0.85 13.03 -3.33
C TYR A 431 1.49 11.70 -3.72
N GLU A 432 2.53 11.70 -4.54
CA GLU A 432 3.27 10.48 -4.89
C GLU A 432 3.96 9.86 -3.67
N ILE A 433 4.46 10.68 -2.73
CA ILE A 433 5.00 10.17 -1.46
C ILE A 433 3.90 9.51 -0.64
N ILE A 434 2.66 10.03 -0.64
CA ILE A 434 1.53 9.35 0.02
C ILE A 434 1.30 7.98 -0.62
N THR A 435 1.32 7.88 -1.95
CA THR A 435 1.20 6.59 -2.67
C THR A 435 2.30 5.61 -2.29
N VAL A 436 3.56 6.06 -2.23
CA VAL A 436 4.70 5.24 -1.79
C VAL A 436 4.51 4.78 -0.33
N MET A 437 3.97 5.64 0.53
CA MET A 437 3.68 5.27 1.92
C MET A 437 2.59 4.21 2.03
N ASP A 438 1.52 4.34 1.23
CA ASP A 438 0.34 3.44 1.21
C ASP A 438 0.66 2.07 0.60
N ASP A 439 1.28 2.03 -0.59
CA ASP A 439 1.47 0.79 -1.36
C ASP A 439 2.76 0.04 -1.04
N VAL A 440 3.79 0.74 -0.54
CA VAL A 440 5.15 0.19 -0.40
C VAL A 440 5.58 0.14 1.07
N ILE A 441 5.65 1.29 1.74
CA ILE A 441 6.29 1.41 3.06
C ILE A 441 5.47 0.77 4.18
N LEU A 442 4.20 1.16 4.36
CA LEU A 442 3.34 0.62 5.43
C LEU A 442 3.08 -0.89 5.28
N PRO A 443 2.82 -1.42 4.06
CA PRO A 443 2.73 -2.85 3.84
C PRO A 443 4.05 -3.58 4.13
N SER A 444 5.20 -3.02 3.70
CA SER A 444 6.52 -3.60 3.99
C SER A 444 6.84 -3.61 5.48
N LEU A 445 6.47 -2.55 6.21
CA LEU A 445 6.64 -2.47 7.67
C LEU A 445 5.91 -3.61 8.39
N SER A 446 4.78 -4.09 7.85
CA SER A 446 4.02 -5.21 8.43
C SER A 446 4.78 -6.54 8.40
N PHE A 447 5.76 -6.71 7.50
CA PHE A 447 6.64 -7.89 7.49
C PHE A 447 7.82 -7.77 8.47
N MET A 448 8.15 -6.56 8.90
CA MET A 448 9.33 -6.27 9.71
C MET A 448 9.04 -6.41 11.21
N GLU A 449 9.08 -7.63 11.73
CA GLU A 449 8.83 -7.89 13.16
C GLU A 449 9.87 -7.21 14.08
N SER A 450 9.40 -6.48 15.10
CA SER A 450 10.22 -5.87 16.17
C SER A 450 11.20 -4.75 15.74
N ASN A 451 10.95 -4.05 14.64
CA ASN A 451 11.81 -2.94 14.18
C ASN A 451 11.28 -1.56 14.61
N CYS A 452 11.69 -1.08 15.79
CA CYS A 452 11.28 0.25 16.28
C CYS A 452 11.88 1.40 15.46
N CYS A 453 13.12 1.27 14.98
CA CYS A 453 13.83 2.36 14.31
C CYS A 453 13.14 2.80 13.01
N ILE A 454 12.63 1.83 12.23
CA ILE A 454 11.96 2.10 10.97
C ILE A 454 10.58 2.71 11.24
N ALA A 455 9.84 2.21 12.23
CA ALA A 455 8.56 2.79 12.65
C ALA A 455 8.71 4.27 13.07
N GLU A 456 9.78 4.64 13.77
CA GLU A 456 10.06 6.03 14.12
C GLU A 456 10.43 6.89 12.90
N GLN A 457 11.15 6.35 11.91
CA GLN A 457 11.39 7.10 10.67
C GLN A 457 10.13 7.29 9.83
N VAL A 458 9.24 6.29 9.81
CA VAL A 458 7.91 6.42 9.20
C VAL A 458 7.12 7.53 9.89
N TRP A 459 7.15 7.59 11.22
CA TRP A 459 6.53 8.69 11.97
C TRP A 459 7.11 10.06 11.59
N ASN A 460 8.43 10.16 11.43
CA ASN A 460 9.06 11.44 11.08
C ASN A 460 8.54 12.03 9.76
N ILE A 461 8.10 11.19 8.83
CA ILE A 461 7.46 11.59 7.57
C ILE A 461 5.98 11.88 7.82
N LEU A 462 5.25 10.98 8.48
CA LEU A 462 3.80 11.11 8.66
C LEU A 462 3.42 12.34 9.47
N GLN A 463 4.22 12.73 10.48
CA GLN A 463 3.95 13.94 11.28
C GLN A 463 3.98 15.25 10.46
N LEU A 464 4.59 15.24 9.27
CA LEU A 464 4.58 16.39 8.35
C LEU A 464 3.23 16.53 7.63
N TYR A 465 2.41 15.49 7.62
CA TYR A 465 1.08 15.50 7.01
C TYR A 465 0.00 15.87 8.05
N PRO A 466 -1.03 16.63 7.63
CA PRO A 466 -2.23 16.83 8.45
C PRO A 466 -2.86 15.50 8.87
N TYR A 467 -3.44 15.45 10.07
CA TYR A 467 -4.00 14.23 10.64
C TYR A 467 -5.04 13.54 9.75
N ASN A 468 -5.78 14.29 8.93
CA ASN A 468 -6.75 13.76 7.97
C ASN A 468 -6.12 12.74 7.01
N HIS A 469 -4.99 13.10 6.39
CA HIS A 469 -4.29 12.21 5.45
C HIS A 469 -3.71 11.00 6.18
N ARG A 470 -3.15 11.20 7.39
CA ARG A 470 -2.64 10.11 8.23
C ARG A 470 -3.73 9.10 8.59
N TYR A 471 -4.90 9.57 9.01
CA TYR A 471 -5.99 8.69 9.43
C TYR A 471 -6.58 7.91 8.24
N CYS A 472 -6.62 8.50 7.04
CA CYS A 472 -6.95 7.78 5.81
C CYS A 472 -5.94 6.66 5.53
N LEU A 473 -4.63 6.94 5.63
CA LEU A 473 -3.58 5.94 5.46
C LEU A 473 -3.70 4.81 6.50
N TYR A 474 -3.94 5.13 7.77
CA TYR A 474 -4.11 4.11 8.80
C TYR A 474 -5.35 3.24 8.57
N SER A 475 -6.43 3.82 8.03
CA SER A 475 -7.63 3.07 7.67
C SER A 475 -7.37 2.03 6.59
N ARG A 476 -6.74 2.45 5.49
CA ARG A 476 -6.33 1.55 4.39
C ARG A 476 -5.34 0.50 4.87
N TRP A 477 -4.36 0.92 5.66
CA TRP A 477 -3.36 0.01 6.21
C TRP A 477 -3.97 -1.08 7.10
N LYS A 478 -4.93 -0.71 7.94
CA LYS A 478 -5.64 -1.66 8.82
C LYS A 478 -6.55 -2.60 8.05
N ASN A 479 -7.32 -2.08 7.09
CA ASN A 479 -8.48 -2.77 6.53
C ASN A 479 -8.22 -3.39 5.14
N ASP A 480 -7.52 -2.67 4.25
CA ASP A 480 -7.41 -3.03 2.83
C ASP A 480 -6.11 -3.77 2.52
N THR A 481 -4.97 -3.28 3.04
CA THR A 481 -3.62 -3.83 2.73
C THR A 481 -3.49 -5.34 2.98
N TYR A 482 -4.12 -5.85 4.04
CA TYR A 482 -4.05 -7.28 4.40
C TYR A 482 -4.92 -8.18 3.51
N GLN A 483 -5.89 -7.62 2.79
CA GLN A 483 -6.74 -8.37 1.87
C GLN A 483 -6.03 -8.62 0.53
N ASN A 484 -5.15 -7.69 0.13
CA ASN A 484 -4.45 -7.73 -1.15
C ASN A 484 -3.33 -8.78 -1.19
N ASN A 485 -2.76 -9.18 -0.04
CA ASN A 485 -1.60 -10.07 0.02
C ASN A 485 -1.80 -11.25 0.98
N ALA A 486 -1.76 -12.47 0.46
CA ALA A 486 -1.97 -13.69 1.25
C ALA A 486 -0.92 -13.89 2.36
N LYS A 487 0.36 -13.56 2.10
CA LYS A 487 1.44 -13.63 3.10
C LYS A 487 1.22 -12.65 4.25
N LEU A 488 0.72 -11.44 3.96
CA LEU A 488 0.38 -10.45 5.00
C LEU A 488 -0.81 -10.93 5.85
N LEU A 489 -1.82 -11.55 5.24
CA LEU A 489 -2.95 -12.11 5.98
C LEU A 489 -2.51 -13.18 6.99
N ARG A 490 -1.57 -14.06 6.59
CA ARG A 490 -0.97 -15.04 7.52
C ARG A 490 -0.24 -14.35 8.68
N LYS A 491 0.59 -13.34 8.39
CA LYS A 491 1.30 -12.56 9.41
C LYS A 491 0.35 -11.85 10.38
N ARG A 492 -0.76 -11.30 9.88
CA ARG A 492 -1.84 -10.73 10.70
C ARG A 492 -2.42 -11.77 11.66
N GLY A 493 -2.71 -12.98 11.18
CA GLY A 493 -3.20 -14.08 12.01
C GLY A 493 -2.22 -14.47 13.13
N ASP A 494 -0.93 -14.59 12.81
CA ASP A 494 0.13 -14.92 13.77
C ASP A 494 0.31 -13.82 14.82
N ALA A 495 0.33 -12.54 14.41
CA ALA A 495 0.42 -11.40 15.31
C ALA A 495 -0.79 -11.31 16.24
N LEU A 496 -2.01 -11.51 15.72
CA LEU A 496 -3.22 -11.49 16.53
C LEU A 496 -3.23 -12.65 17.55
N LYS A 497 -2.76 -13.83 17.17
CA LYS A 497 -2.60 -14.97 18.10
C LYS A 497 -1.65 -14.63 19.26
N LYS A 498 -0.50 -14.00 18.95
CA LYS A 498 0.45 -13.51 19.96
C LYS A 498 -0.20 -12.47 20.88
N MET A 499 -0.93 -11.50 20.33
CA MET A 499 -1.62 -10.47 21.12
C MET A 499 -2.70 -11.05 22.05
N LYS A 500 -3.51 -12.00 21.56
CA LYS A 500 -4.50 -12.73 22.37
C LYS A 500 -3.84 -13.42 23.58
N SER A 501 -2.68 -14.03 23.38
CA SER A 501 -1.92 -14.66 24.46
C SER A 501 -1.37 -13.64 25.47
N LEU A 502 -0.86 -12.50 25.00
CA LEU A 502 -0.34 -11.44 25.86
C LEU A 502 -1.44 -10.79 26.70
N MET A 503 -2.59 -10.44 26.09
CA MET A 503 -3.70 -9.77 26.78
C MET A 503 -4.30 -10.60 27.91
N LYS A 504 -4.33 -11.93 27.78
CA LYS A 504 -4.76 -12.85 28.86
C LYS A 504 -3.83 -12.85 30.08
N ARG A 505 -2.60 -12.36 29.93
CA ARG A 505 -1.58 -12.36 30.99
C ARG A 505 -1.39 -10.99 31.61
N VAL A 506 -1.97 -9.91 31.08
CA VAL A 506 -1.78 -8.55 31.60
C VAL A 506 -2.28 -8.48 33.05
N SER A 507 -1.37 -8.20 33.99
CA SER A 507 -1.67 -7.96 35.40
C SER A 507 -0.81 -6.81 35.93
N LYS A 508 -1.11 -6.33 37.15
CA LYS A 508 -0.32 -5.25 37.78
C LYS A 508 1.14 -5.67 38.06
N GLU A 509 1.42 -6.96 38.19
CA GLU A 509 2.74 -7.48 38.55
C GLU A 509 3.68 -7.61 37.36
N ASN A 510 3.13 -7.84 36.15
CA ASN A 510 3.92 -8.17 34.95
C ASN A 510 3.86 -7.11 33.85
N ILE A 511 3.52 -5.88 34.20
CA ILE A 511 3.40 -4.72 33.28
C ILE A 511 4.65 -4.54 32.41
N LYS A 512 5.85 -4.58 32.98
CA LYS A 512 7.10 -4.31 32.23
C LYS A 512 7.39 -5.37 31.14
N PRO A 513 7.44 -6.69 31.44
CA PRO A 513 7.71 -7.69 30.42
C PRO A 513 6.59 -7.79 29.37
N VAL A 514 5.33 -7.68 29.79
CA VAL A 514 4.19 -7.71 28.86
C VAL A 514 4.20 -6.45 28.00
N GLY A 515 4.44 -5.27 28.58
CA GLY A 515 4.54 -4.01 27.85
C GLY A 515 5.65 -3.98 26.81
N ARG A 516 6.84 -4.54 27.10
CA ARG A 516 7.90 -4.70 26.10
C ARG A 516 7.48 -5.62 24.95
N SER A 517 6.72 -6.67 25.25
CA SER A 517 6.25 -7.63 24.25
C SER A 517 5.15 -7.03 23.38
N ILE A 518 4.23 -6.26 23.96
CA ILE A 518 3.21 -5.48 23.25
C ILE A 518 3.87 -4.43 22.37
N GLY A 519 4.87 -3.70 22.88
CA GLY A 519 5.66 -2.74 22.11
C GLY A 519 6.26 -3.38 20.85
N LYS A 520 7.03 -4.46 21.02
CA LYS A 520 7.64 -5.19 19.89
C LYS A 520 6.64 -5.64 18.82
N LEU A 521 5.45 -6.05 19.23
CA LEU A 521 4.41 -6.52 18.32
C LEU A 521 3.73 -5.36 17.56
N THR A 522 3.55 -4.22 18.23
CA THR A 522 2.86 -3.04 17.68
C THR A 522 3.74 -2.16 16.78
N HIS A 523 5.06 -2.35 16.77
CA HIS A 523 5.96 -1.63 15.85
C HIS A 523 5.71 -1.96 14.38
N ALA A 524 5.30 -3.19 14.07
CA ALA A 524 5.09 -3.64 12.70
C ALA A 524 3.67 -3.34 12.20
N SER A 525 2.65 -3.61 13.01
CA SER A 525 1.24 -3.51 12.58
C SER A 525 0.30 -3.18 13.75
N PRO A 526 0.29 -1.92 14.24
CA PRO A 526 -0.48 -1.52 15.41
C PRO A 526 -2.01 -1.54 15.23
N GLY A 527 -2.54 -1.25 14.02
CA GLY A 527 -3.97 -1.00 13.80
C GLY A 527 -4.91 -2.10 14.31
N PHE A 528 -4.83 -3.31 13.75
CA PHE A 528 -5.70 -4.43 14.17
C PHE A 528 -5.35 -5.00 15.55
N LEU A 529 -4.13 -4.74 16.05
CA LEU A 529 -3.72 -5.14 17.38
C LEU A 529 -4.41 -4.28 18.44
N PHE A 530 -4.45 -2.96 18.23
CA PHE A 530 -5.17 -2.04 19.09
C PHE A 530 -6.68 -2.26 19.02
N ASP A 531 -7.22 -2.59 17.85
CA ASP A 531 -8.64 -2.96 17.72
C ASP A 531 -9.02 -4.10 18.70
N TYR A 532 -8.23 -5.17 18.74
CA TYR A 532 -8.42 -6.25 19.71
C TYR A 532 -8.22 -5.78 21.16
N MET A 533 -7.21 -4.96 21.44
CA MET A 533 -6.97 -4.43 22.79
C MET A 533 -8.15 -3.56 23.28
N LEU A 534 -8.69 -2.69 22.42
CA LEU A 534 -9.82 -1.82 22.75
C LEU A 534 -11.08 -2.63 23.02
N ILE A 535 -11.34 -3.69 22.26
CA ILE A 535 -12.44 -4.63 22.56
C ILE A 535 -12.28 -5.23 23.96
N GLN A 536 -11.07 -5.61 24.38
CA GLN A 536 -10.86 -6.14 25.73
C GLN A 536 -11.09 -5.07 26.82
N ILE A 537 -10.66 -3.83 26.59
CA ILE A 537 -10.85 -2.73 27.54
C ILE A 537 -12.32 -2.35 27.68
N GLN A 538 -13.07 -2.37 26.58
CA GLN A 538 -14.52 -2.11 26.55
C GLN A 538 -15.33 -3.15 27.33
N MET A 539 -14.80 -4.36 27.50
CA MET A 539 -15.45 -5.44 28.24
C MET A 539 -15.01 -5.48 29.72
N TYR A 540 -13.82 -4.98 30.05
CA TYR A 540 -13.19 -5.16 31.36
C TYR A 540 -12.53 -3.87 31.90
N ASP A 541 -13.23 -3.13 32.77
CA ASP A 541 -12.77 -1.85 33.33
C ASP A 541 -11.51 -1.97 34.20
N ASN A 542 -11.38 -3.08 34.92
CA ASN A 542 -10.24 -3.35 35.79
C ASN A 542 -8.90 -3.44 35.02
N LEU A 543 -8.97 -3.68 33.71
CA LEU A 543 -7.83 -3.84 32.82
C LEU A 543 -7.27 -2.50 32.31
N ILE A 544 -8.01 -1.40 32.45
CA ILE A 544 -7.65 -0.05 31.94
C ILE A 544 -6.25 0.35 32.43
N ASN A 545 -6.04 0.42 33.75
CA ASN A 545 -4.76 0.90 34.31
C ASN A 545 -3.57 -0.01 33.96
N PRO A 546 -3.64 -1.36 34.13
CA PRO A 546 -2.59 -2.26 33.69
C PRO A 546 -2.23 -2.13 32.21
N VAL A 547 -3.21 -1.94 31.33
CA VAL A 547 -2.97 -1.77 29.89
C VAL A 547 -2.31 -0.43 29.62
N VAL A 548 -2.82 0.67 30.17
CA VAL A 548 -2.21 2.01 30.03
C VAL A 548 -0.74 1.97 30.46
N ASP A 549 -0.41 1.29 31.55
CA ASP A 549 0.98 1.16 32.01
C ASP A 549 1.84 0.26 31.10
N SER A 550 1.23 -0.75 30.47
CA SER A 550 1.92 -1.65 29.53
C SER A 550 2.24 -0.95 28.20
N LEU A 551 1.48 0.08 27.82
CA LEU A 551 1.67 0.87 26.60
C LEU A 551 2.84 1.88 26.69
N LYS A 552 3.69 1.79 27.72
CA LYS A 552 4.85 2.69 27.91
C LYS A 552 5.91 2.56 26.80
N TYR A 553 6.04 1.38 26.19
CA TYR A 553 7.08 1.07 25.21
C TYR A 553 6.58 1.13 23.75
N LEU A 554 5.50 1.88 23.51
CA LEU A 554 5.03 2.14 22.15
C LEU A 554 5.94 3.16 21.44
N THR A 555 5.98 3.08 20.11
CA THR A 555 6.59 4.10 19.25
C THR A 555 5.66 5.29 19.07
N SER A 556 6.19 6.45 18.65
CA SER A 556 5.36 7.62 18.31
C SER A 556 4.33 7.30 17.22
N LEU A 557 4.72 6.50 16.21
CA LEU A 557 3.78 5.98 15.20
C LEU A 557 2.63 5.20 15.84
N SER A 558 2.95 4.26 16.74
CA SER A 558 1.93 3.44 17.41
C SER A 558 1.00 4.29 18.28
N TYR A 559 1.48 5.36 18.91
CA TYR A 559 0.63 6.26 19.67
C TYR A 559 -0.41 6.97 18.79
N ASP A 560 -0.01 7.45 17.61
CA ASP A 560 -0.93 8.11 16.68
C ASP A 560 -1.95 7.14 16.07
N VAL A 561 -1.51 5.93 15.69
CA VAL A 561 -2.41 4.87 15.22
C VAL A 561 -3.40 4.45 16.31
N LEU A 562 -3.00 4.47 17.58
CA LEU A 562 -3.93 4.25 18.70
C LEU A 562 -5.00 5.36 18.76
N GLY A 563 -4.63 6.62 18.51
CA GLY A 563 -5.58 7.73 18.39
C GLY A 563 -6.62 7.50 17.29
N TYR A 564 -6.18 7.05 16.11
CA TYR A 564 -7.08 6.65 15.02
C TYR A 564 -8.01 5.49 15.43
N CYS A 565 -7.47 4.41 15.99
CA CYS A 565 -8.28 3.25 16.41
C CYS A 565 -9.32 3.60 17.47
N LEU A 566 -9.03 4.58 18.34
CA LEU A 566 -10.01 5.11 19.30
C LEU A 566 -11.18 5.80 18.61
N VAL A 567 -10.90 6.68 17.65
CA VAL A 567 -11.94 7.38 16.87
C VAL A 567 -12.77 6.39 16.04
N GLU A 568 -12.12 5.42 15.39
CA GLU A 568 -12.78 4.36 14.62
C GLU A 568 -13.71 3.52 15.52
N SER A 569 -13.24 3.14 16.71
CA SER A 569 -14.07 2.38 17.65
C SER A 569 -15.28 3.18 18.15
N LEU A 570 -15.16 4.50 18.29
CA LEU A 570 -16.27 5.38 18.68
C LEU A 570 -17.28 5.60 17.54
N ALA A 571 -16.80 5.59 16.30
CA ALA A 571 -17.61 5.76 15.10
C ALA A 571 -18.36 4.48 14.68
N SER A 572 -18.03 3.32 15.27
CA SER A 572 -18.68 2.05 14.93
C SER A 572 -20.21 2.10 15.13
N ALA A 573 -20.96 1.94 14.04
CA ALA A 573 -22.41 2.15 14.01
C ALA A 573 -23.22 1.00 14.63
N ASP A 574 -22.62 -0.18 14.76
CA ASP A 574 -23.31 -1.41 15.17
C ASP A 574 -23.59 -1.49 16.69
N ARG A 575 -23.16 -0.50 17.48
CA ARG A 575 -23.26 -0.54 18.94
C ARG A 575 -24.15 0.57 19.47
N ASP A 576 -25.19 0.16 20.16
CA ASP A 576 -26.03 1.07 20.91
C ASP A 576 -25.26 1.72 22.06
N ARG A 577 -25.38 3.04 22.11
CA ARG A 577 -24.80 3.88 23.18
C ARG A 577 -25.64 3.84 24.47
N PHE A 578 -26.85 3.31 24.38
CA PHE A 578 -27.70 2.99 25.50
C PHE A 578 -27.66 1.50 25.81
N LYS A 579 -27.85 1.16 27.09
CA LYS A 579 -28.20 -0.21 27.47
C LYS A 579 -29.58 -0.57 26.91
N HIS A 580 -29.92 -1.86 26.96
CA HIS A 580 -31.24 -2.37 26.56
C HIS A 580 -32.42 -1.66 27.25
N ASP A 581 -32.18 -1.04 28.41
CA ASP A 581 -33.17 -0.23 29.15
C ASP A 581 -33.49 1.13 28.51
N GLY A 582 -32.77 1.53 27.45
CA GLY A 582 -32.98 2.78 26.71
C GLY A 582 -32.67 4.09 27.44
N THR A 583 -32.31 4.03 28.73
CA THR A 583 -32.12 5.22 29.61
C THR A 583 -30.73 5.36 30.20
N SER A 584 -29.97 4.26 30.31
CA SER A 584 -28.63 4.27 30.88
C SER A 584 -27.57 4.17 29.78
N ILE A 585 -26.46 4.90 29.97
CA ILE A 585 -25.32 4.89 29.06
C ILE A 585 -24.65 3.51 29.11
N SER A 586 -24.27 2.99 27.94
CA SER A 586 -23.59 1.71 27.81
C SER A 586 -22.26 1.68 28.55
N LEU A 587 -21.98 0.56 29.24
CA LEU A 587 -20.75 0.39 30.02
C LEU A 587 -19.52 0.53 29.14
N TRP A 588 -19.52 -0.08 27.96
CA TRP A 588 -18.40 -0.04 27.01
C TRP A 588 -17.94 1.40 26.67
N LEU A 589 -18.89 2.35 26.56
CA LEU A 589 -18.60 3.74 26.26
C LEU A 589 -17.98 4.46 27.47
N GLN A 590 -18.44 4.14 28.68
CA GLN A 590 -17.86 4.65 29.92
C GLN A 590 -16.43 4.12 30.11
N SER A 591 -16.21 2.82 29.91
CA SER A 591 -14.89 2.18 29.95
C SER A 591 -13.92 2.82 28.95
N LEU A 592 -14.40 3.06 27.74
CA LEU A 592 -13.61 3.67 26.67
C LEU A 592 -13.29 5.14 26.96
N ALA A 593 -14.26 5.92 27.46
CA ALA A 593 -14.04 7.31 27.86
C ALA A 593 -13.02 7.42 29.01
N SER A 594 -13.13 6.56 30.02
CA SER A 594 -12.17 6.46 31.12
C SER A 594 -10.76 6.07 30.62
N PHE A 595 -10.68 5.13 29.68
CA PHE A 595 -9.41 4.79 29.02
C PHE A 595 -8.82 5.97 28.23
N CYS A 596 -9.62 6.71 27.46
CA CYS A 596 -9.20 7.92 26.77
C CYS A 596 -8.62 8.94 27.76
N GLY A 597 -9.33 9.26 28.85
CA GLY A 597 -8.82 10.17 29.88
C GLY A 597 -7.48 9.70 30.48
N ALA A 598 -7.34 8.40 30.76
CA ALA A 598 -6.11 7.83 31.33
C ALA A 598 -4.92 7.85 30.36
N ILE A 599 -5.12 7.45 29.09
CA ILE A 599 -4.06 7.37 28.09
C ILE A 599 -3.56 8.77 27.68
N PHE A 600 -4.49 9.70 27.44
CA PHE A 600 -4.18 11.08 27.08
C PHE A 600 -3.67 11.91 28.26
N LYS A 601 -3.85 11.47 29.50
CA LYS A 601 -3.13 12.06 30.64
C LYS A 601 -1.66 11.63 30.64
N LYS A 602 -1.38 10.36 30.34
CA LYS A 602 -0.07 9.74 30.59
C LYS A 602 0.93 9.89 29.45
N TYR A 603 0.49 9.77 28.20
CA TYR A 603 1.35 9.79 27.02
C TYR A 603 1.12 11.02 26.16
N ASN A 604 2.06 11.33 25.27
CA ASN A 604 1.97 12.44 24.32
C ASN A 604 1.38 11.97 23.00
N ILE A 605 0.06 11.80 23.01
CA ILE A 605 -0.72 11.42 21.84
C ILE A 605 -1.47 12.65 21.35
N GLU A 606 -1.50 12.84 20.03
CA GLU A 606 -2.26 13.90 19.40
C GLU A 606 -3.77 13.70 19.64
N LEU A 607 -4.43 14.72 20.19
CA LEU A 607 -5.83 14.68 20.60
C LEU A 607 -6.78 15.30 19.56
N THR A 608 -6.23 15.93 18.52
CA THR A 608 -6.97 16.71 17.53
C THR A 608 -8.10 15.92 16.88
N GLY A 609 -7.81 14.71 16.38
CA GLY A 609 -8.82 13.86 15.73
C GLY A 609 -9.99 13.51 16.64
N LEU A 610 -9.73 13.28 17.93
CA LEU A 610 -10.77 12.95 18.92
C LEU A 610 -11.62 14.18 19.30
N LEU A 611 -10.98 15.34 19.51
CA LEU A 611 -11.71 16.57 19.81
C LEU A 611 -12.56 17.04 18.63
N GLN A 612 -12.03 16.93 17.40
CA GLN A 612 -12.79 17.20 16.19
C GLN A 612 -13.97 16.23 16.03
N TYR A 613 -13.77 14.95 16.33
CA TYR A 613 -14.85 13.97 16.35
C TYR A 613 -15.96 14.40 17.32
N VAL A 614 -15.64 14.77 18.57
CA VAL A 614 -16.63 15.26 19.54
C VAL A 614 -17.34 16.53 19.03
N ALA A 615 -16.60 17.48 18.46
CA ALA A 615 -17.19 18.69 17.88
C ALA A 615 -18.16 18.37 16.73
N ASN A 616 -17.81 17.43 15.86
CA ASN A 616 -18.66 16.99 14.75
C ASN A 616 -19.91 16.24 15.24
N GLN A 617 -19.79 15.44 16.31
CA GLN A 617 -20.94 14.76 16.92
C GLN A 617 -21.91 15.76 17.57
N LEU A 618 -21.38 16.81 18.21
CA LEU A 618 -22.19 17.91 18.74
C LEU A 618 -22.91 18.69 17.63
N LYS A 619 -22.21 18.97 16.51
CA LYS A 619 -22.85 19.56 15.32
C LYS A 619 -23.96 18.66 14.76
N ALA A 620 -23.78 17.34 14.81
CA ALA A 620 -24.79 16.35 14.45
C ALA A 620 -25.88 16.14 15.54
N GLN A 621 -25.91 17.00 16.57
CA GLN A 621 -26.88 17.00 17.67
C GLN A 621 -26.85 15.74 18.55
N LYS A 622 -25.74 15.01 18.57
CA LYS A 622 -25.52 13.85 19.43
C LYS A 622 -24.75 14.28 20.69
N SER A 623 -25.43 14.28 21.84
CA SER A 623 -24.89 14.76 23.13
C SER A 623 -24.06 13.71 23.90
N LEU A 624 -24.30 12.41 23.67
CA LEU A 624 -23.70 11.32 24.45
C LEU A 624 -22.16 11.29 24.43
N ASP A 625 -21.53 11.66 23.32
CA ASP A 625 -20.07 11.64 23.17
C ASP A 625 -19.37 12.71 24.01
N LEU A 626 -20.12 13.66 24.62
CA LEU A 626 -19.58 14.60 25.59
C LEU A 626 -18.98 13.90 26.81
N LEU A 627 -19.38 12.66 27.10
CA LEU A 627 -18.76 11.85 28.15
C LEU A 627 -17.24 11.76 27.98
N ILE A 628 -16.78 11.67 26.72
CA ILE A 628 -15.35 11.56 26.39
C ILE A 628 -14.63 12.84 26.77
N LEU A 629 -15.22 13.99 26.46
CA LEU A 629 -14.66 15.30 26.83
C LEU A 629 -14.68 15.49 28.36
N LYS A 630 -15.75 15.08 29.04
CA LYS A 630 -15.86 15.10 30.52
C LYS A 630 -14.70 14.35 31.18
N GLU A 631 -14.44 13.13 30.73
CA GLU A 631 -13.34 12.29 31.24
C GLU A 631 -11.94 12.84 30.88
N ILE A 632 -11.75 13.35 29.67
CA ILE A 632 -10.47 13.95 29.26
C ILE A 632 -10.14 15.16 30.14
N VAL A 633 -11.08 16.09 30.32
CA VAL A 633 -10.87 17.28 31.15
C VAL A 633 -10.65 16.87 32.61
N GLN A 634 -11.43 15.90 33.11
CA GLN A 634 -11.25 15.37 34.46
C GLN A 634 -9.85 14.81 34.68
N LYS A 635 -9.36 13.91 33.82
CA LYS A 635 -8.08 13.24 34.03
C LYS A 635 -6.88 14.14 33.70
N MET A 636 -6.96 14.95 32.64
CA MET A 636 -5.85 15.81 32.17
C MET A 636 -5.73 17.11 32.95
N ALA A 637 -6.84 17.76 33.32
CA ALA A 637 -6.82 18.99 34.11
C ALA A 637 -6.97 18.74 35.61
N GLY A 638 -7.65 17.66 36.00
CA GLY A 638 -7.99 17.39 37.41
C GLY A 638 -9.20 18.18 37.89
N ILE A 639 -10.03 18.66 36.97
CA ILE A 639 -11.25 19.41 37.29
C ILE A 639 -12.41 18.41 37.25
N GLU A 640 -12.96 18.07 38.40
CA GLU A 640 -14.13 17.20 38.53
C GLU A 640 -15.43 18.02 38.52
N ALA A 641 -16.47 17.46 37.90
CA ALA A 641 -17.82 17.98 38.03
C ALA A 641 -18.35 17.59 39.41
N ALA A 642 -18.85 18.56 40.16
CA ALA A 642 -19.34 18.33 41.52
C ALA A 642 -20.82 17.91 41.47
N GLU A 643 -21.07 16.60 41.51
CA GLU A 643 -22.43 16.03 41.47
C GLU A 643 -23.09 16.05 42.87
N GLU A 644 -22.31 15.86 43.94
CA GLU A 644 -22.80 15.86 45.33
C GLU A 644 -21.87 16.68 46.23
N MET A 645 -22.28 17.90 46.60
CA MET A 645 -21.54 18.74 47.55
C MET A 645 -22.17 18.75 48.93
N THR A 646 -21.36 18.65 49.98
CA THR A 646 -21.80 18.92 51.35
C THR A 646 -22.01 20.42 51.56
N SER A 647 -22.84 20.81 52.55
CA SER A 647 -23.07 22.22 52.88
C SER A 647 -21.76 22.96 53.17
N GLU A 648 -20.79 22.27 53.79
CA GLU A 648 -19.48 22.81 54.09
C GLU A 648 -18.63 23.08 52.85
N GLN A 649 -18.64 22.17 51.88
CA GLN A 649 -17.97 22.34 50.59
C GLN A 649 -18.63 23.47 49.78
N LEU A 650 -19.95 23.56 49.82
CA LEU A 650 -20.72 24.60 49.14
C LEU A 650 -20.38 26.00 49.67
N GLU A 651 -20.22 26.15 50.99
CA GLU A 651 -19.73 27.39 51.60
C GLU A 651 -18.30 27.72 51.16
N ALA A 652 -17.43 26.71 51.04
CA ALA A 652 -16.06 26.90 50.56
C ALA A 652 -15.99 27.36 49.09
N MET A 653 -16.97 26.99 48.25
CA MET A 653 -17.07 27.45 46.86
C MET A 653 -17.31 28.96 46.72
N ALA A 654 -17.79 29.63 47.77
CA ALA A 654 -17.87 31.09 47.80
C ALA A 654 -16.52 31.77 48.12
N GLY A 655 -15.48 31.01 48.51
CA GLY A 655 -14.16 31.55 48.78
C GLY A 655 -13.33 31.83 47.53
N GLY A 656 -12.09 32.27 47.73
CA GLY A 656 -11.10 32.36 46.67
C GLY A 656 -10.60 30.99 46.19
N ASP A 657 -9.76 31.01 45.16
CA ASP A 657 -9.32 29.80 44.47
C ASP A 657 -8.47 28.88 45.36
N LEU A 658 -7.73 29.44 46.34
CA LEU A 658 -7.00 28.62 47.33
C LEU A 658 -7.96 27.85 48.25
N LEU A 659 -9.01 28.51 48.77
CA LEU A 659 -10.00 27.83 49.60
C LEU A 659 -10.77 26.77 48.81
N LYS A 660 -11.19 27.09 47.59
CA LYS A 660 -11.85 26.12 46.68
C LYS A 660 -10.97 24.89 46.45
N GLY A 661 -9.67 25.10 46.25
CA GLY A 661 -8.72 24.00 46.04
C GLY A 661 -8.55 23.08 47.26
N GLU A 662 -8.50 23.62 48.48
CA GLU A 662 -8.22 22.83 49.69
C GLU A 662 -9.49 22.25 50.35
N ALA A 663 -10.62 22.98 50.32
CA ALA A 663 -11.87 22.59 50.98
C ALA A 663 -12.94 22.02 50.01
N GLY A 664 -12.82 22.26 48.70
CA GLY A 664 -13.79 21.86 47.67
C GLY A 664 -13.65 20.43 47.12
N TYR A 665 -12.96 19.53 47.82
CA TYR A 665 -12.78 18.12 47.40
C TYR A 665 -11.96 17.86 46.14
N PHE A 666 -11.20 18.83 45.63
CA PHE A 666 -10.19 18.56 44.61
C PHE A 666 -9.02 17.84 45.27
N SER A 667 -9.01 16.50 45.20
CA SER A 667 -7.85 15.68 45.57
C SER A 667 -6.61 16.41 45.10
N GLN A 668 -5.73 16.84 46.01
CA GLN A 668 -4.66 17.79 45.70
C GLN A 668 -4.01 17.39 44.38
N VAL A 669 -4.34 18.10 43.30
CA VAL A 669 -4.05 17.67 41.93
C VAL A 669 -2.58 17.97 41.66
N ARG A 670 -1.73 17.27 42.38
CA ARG A 670 -0.30 17.27 42.22
C ARG A 670 -0.06 16.43 40.97
N ASN A 671 0.32 17.07 39.86
CA ASN A 671 0.80 16.48 38.60
C ASN A 671 -0.14 16.53 37.37
N THR A 672 -1.06 17.49 37.23
CA THR A 672 -1.82 17.69 35.96
C THR A 672 -1.32 18.85 35.10
N LYS A 673 -0.53 19.78 35.65
CA LYS A 673 -0.15 21.04 34.96
C LYS A 673 0.42 20.86 33.54
N LYS A 674 1.23 19.82 33.30
CA LYS A 674 1.77 19.52 31.96
C LYS A 674 0.70 19.01 31.00
N ALA A 675 -0.17 18.10 31.48
CA ALA A 675 -1.24 17.54 30.69
C ALA A 675 -2.33 18.58 30.38
N SER A 676 -2.66 19.46 31.34
CA SER A 676 -3.60 20.56 31.16
C SER A 676 -3.09 21.60 30.17
N GLN A 677 -1.80 21.95 30.25
CA GLN A 677 -1.16 22.87 29.31
C GLN A 677 -1.17 22.31 27.87
N ARG A 678 -0.86 21.02 27.71
CA ARG A 678 -0.97 20.37 26.39
C ARG A 678 -2.40 20.38 25.85
N LEU A 679 -3.40 20.11 26.69
CA LEU A 679 -4.80 20.17 26.26
C LEU A 679 -5.16 21.58 25.77
N LYS A 680 -4.69 22.64 26.45
CA LYS A 680 -4.86 24.04 26.03
C LYS A 680 -4.23 24.31 24.66
N GLU A 681 -3.00 23.85 24.46
CA GLU A 681 -2.24 24.06 23.21
C GLU A 681 -2.97 23.42 22.03
N ILE A 682 -3.37 22.15 22.13
CA ILE A 682 -4.08 21.43 21.07
C ILE A 682 -5.42 22.11 20.72
N LEU A 683 -6.19 22.52 21.73
CA LEU A 683 -7.44 23.25 21.52
C LEU A 683 -7.23 24.59 20.83
N SER A 684 -6.07 25.22 21.06
CA SER A 684 -5.70 26.53 20.55
C SER A 684 -5.18 26.49 19.12
N GLU A 685 -4.43 25.45 18.73
CA GLU A 685 -3.86 25.29 17.38
C GLU A 685 -4.92 25.04 16.30
N HIS A 686 -6.04 24.41 16.68
CA HIS A 686 -7.13 24.05 15.76
C HIS A 686 -8.40 24.89 15.92
N ASP A 687 -8.34 25.99 16.69
CA ASP A 687 -9.49 26.86 16.99
C ASP A 687 -10.74 26.13 17.54
N LEU A 688 -10.51 25.00 18.22
CA LEU A 688 -11.58 24.17 18.79
C LEU A 688 -12.10 24.70 20.13
N THR A 689 -11.35 25.57 20.81
CA THR A 689 -11.72 26.12 22.13
C THR A 689 -13.11 26.75 22.12
N VAL A 690 -13.33 27.73 21.25
CA VAL A 690 -14.58 28.49 21.19
C VAL A 690 -15.68 27.63 20.59
N ALA A 691 -15.36 26.91 19.51
CA ALA A 691 -16.31 26.02 18.84
C ALA A 691 -16.95 25.02 19.81
N LEU A 692 -16.15 24.31 20.62
CA LEU A 692 -16.67 23.35 21.60
C LEU A 692 -17.51 24.02 22.69
N CYS A 693 -17.10 25.19 23.21
CA CYS A 693 -17.90 25.95 24.17
C CYS A 693 -19.28 26.33 23.64
N LEU A 694 -19.33 26.93 22.43
CA LEU A 694 -20.58 27.36 21.82
C LEU A 694 -21.48 26.15 21.49
N LEU A 695 -20.89 25.08 20.95
CA LEU A 695 -21.63 23.84 20.63
C LEU A 695 -22.19 23.17 21.88
N MET A 696 -21.45 23.10 22.99
CA MET A 696 -21.97 22.58 24.26
C MET A 696 -23.12 23.43 24.80
N ALA A 697 -22.98 24.76 24.74
CA ALA A 697 -24.02 25.69 25.18
C ALA A 697 -25.32 25.53 24.36
N GLN A 698 -25.20 25.42 23.04
CA GLN A 698 -26.34 25.19 22.15
C GLN A 698 -26.95 23.80 22.34
N GLN A 699 -26.12 22.77 22.49
CA GLN A 699 -26.59 21.40 22.67
C GLN A 699 -27.38 21.25 23.96
N ARG A 700 -26.96 21.91 25.05
CA ARG A 700 -27.70 21.93 26.33
C ARG A 700 -29.17 22.31 26.13
N TYR A 701 -29.46 23.30 25.30
CA TYR A 701 -30.84 23.68 24.95
C TYR A 701 -31.49 22.72 23.95
N CYS A 702 -30.73 22.27 22.96
CA CYS A 702 -31.21 21.33 21.95
C CYS A 702 -31.76 20.03 22.57
N VAL A 703 -31.12 19.51 23.62
CA VAL A 703 -31.56 18.32 24.37
C VAL A 703 -32.98 18.51 24.91
N VAL A 704 -33.30 19.67 25.47
CA VAL A 704 -34.61 19.95 26.09
C VAL A 704 -35.75 20.03 25.05
N TYR A 705 -35.48 20.52 23.85
CA TYR A 705 -36.54 20.79 22.86
C TYR A 705 -36.63 19.77 21.72
N LYS A 706 -35.52 19.14 21.32
CA LYS A 706 -35.50 18.19 20.18
C LYS A 706 -35.48 16.73 20.59
N GLU A 707 -34.85 16.39 21.72
CA GLU A 707 -34.80 14.98 22.19
C GLU A 707 -36.01 14.59 23.03
N THR A 708 -36.77 15.56 23.56
CA THR A 708 -38.00 15.35 24.35
C THR A 708 -39.13 14.69 23.56
N ASP A 709 -39.21 14.91 22.25
CA ASP A 709 -40.28 14.33 21.41
C ASP A 709 -40.19 12.81 21.26
N LYS A 710 -38.99 12.22 21.45
CA LYS A 710 -38.73 10.80 21.17
C LYS A 710 -38.21 10.01 22.38
N SER A 711 -37.77 10.68 23.43
CA SER A 711 -37.00 10.08 24.53
C SER A 711 -37.69 10.22 25.87
N HIS A 712 -37.42 9.31 26.81
CA HIS A 712 -37.93 9.41 28.17
C HIS A 712 -37.38 10.66 28.89
N LEU A 713 -38.23 11.38 29.62
CA LEU A 713 -37.87 12.61 30.34
C LEU A 713 -36.65 12.44 31.27
N LYS A 714 -36.53 11.28 31.92
CA LYS A 714 -35.38 10.96 32.78
C LYS A 714 -34.06 10.95 32.03
N LEU A 715 -34.07 10.48 30.78
CA LEU A 715 -32.90 10.50 29.91
C LEU A 715 -32.58 11.93 29.49
N VAL A 716 -33.58 12.72 29.09
CA VAL A 716 -33.41 14.13 28.75
C VAL A 716 -32.79 14.92 29.91
N GLY A 717 -33.29 14.74 31.13
CA GLY A 717 -32.71 15.37 32.33
C GLY A 717 -31.25 14.98 32.52
N LYS A 718 -30.92 13.69 32.41
CA LYS A 718 -29.54 13.20 32.52
C LYS A 718 -28.61 13.77 31.44
N LEU A 719 -29.08 13.88 30.20
CA LEU A 719 -28.30 14.45 29.10
C LEU A 719 -28.10 15.95 29.28
N TYR A 720 -29.11 16.65 29.79
CA TYR A 720 -29.01 18.06 30.15
C TYR A 720 -27.96 18.29 31.24
N ASP A 721 -28.03 17.51 32.32
CA ASP A 721 -27.08 17.57 33.43
C ASP A 721 -25.66 17.27 32.94
N GLN A 722 -25.49 16.23 32.11
CA GLN A 722 -24.20 15.89 31.53
C GLN A 722 -23.63 17.03 30.65
N CYS A 723 -24.45 17.69 29.84
CA CYS A 723 -24.03 18.84 29.05
C CYS A 723 -23.63 20.01 29.96
N GLN A 724 -24.41 20.27 31.00
CA GLN A 724 -24.17 21.34 31.96
C GLN A 724 -22.86 21.11 32.73
N ASP A 725 -22.67 19.90 33.27
CA ASP A 725 -21.46 19.48 33.97
C ASP A 725 -20.23 19.68 33.09
N THR A 726 -20.28 19.17 31.86
CA THR A 726 -19.14 19.21 30.93
C THR A 726 -18.84 20.66 30.54
N LEU A 727 -19.87 21.49 30.33
CA LEU A 727 -19.72 22.92 30.03
C LEU A 727 -19.07 23.69 31.18
N VAL A 728 -19.52 23.47 32.43
CA VAL A 728 -18.96 24.13 33.61
C VAL A 728 -17.53 23.67 33.85
N GLN A 729 -17.28 22.37 33.74
CA GLN A 729 -15.96 21.76 33.87
C GLN A 729 -14.98 22.33 32.82
N PHE A 730 -15.40 22.39 31.55
CA PHE A 730 -14.59 22.92 30.46
C PHE A 730 -14.39 24.44 30.58
N GLY A 731 -15.43 25.20 30.93
CA GLY A 731 -15.32 26.64 31.18
C GLY A 731 -14.34 26.97 32.31
N THR A 732 -14.40 26.19 33.40
CA THR A 732 -13.47 26.30 34.53
C THR A 732 -12.03 25.95 34.13
N PHE A 733 -11.86 24.93 33.28
CA PHE A 733 -10.56 24.58 32.69
C PHE A 733 -9.97 25.74 31.87
N LEU A 734 -10.77 26.36 31.00
CA LEU A 734 -10.31 27.48 30.20
C LEU A 734 -9.95 28.70 31.06
N GLY A 735 -10.81 29.04 32.03
CA GLY A 735 -10.57 30.17 32.93
C GLY A 735 -9.34 30.02 33.83
N SER A 736 -8.96 28.78 34.17
CA SER A 736 -7.78 28.49 35.00
C SER A 736 -6.48 28.32 34.23
N THR A 737 -6.55 27.89 32.96
CA THR A 737 -5.36 27.50 32.18
C THR A 737 -4.98 28.54 31.11
N MET A 738 -5.97 29.27 30.56
CA MET A 738 -5.70 30.31 29.55
C MET A 738 -5.22 31.62 30.19
N SER A 739 -4.40 32.37 29.46
CA SER A 739 -4.10 33.74 29.87
C SER A 739 -5.33 34.62 29.59
N MET A 740 -5.50 35.71 30.35
CA MET A 740 -6.64 36.59 30.17
C MET A 740 -6.64 37.27 28.80
N GLU A 741 -5.46 37.56 28.24
CA GLU A 741 -5.31 38.12 26.89
C GLU A 741 -5.75 37.13 25.81
N ASP A 742 -5.28 35.87 25.89
CA ASP A 742 -5.72 34.80 24.97
C ASP A 742 -7.25 34.60 25.05
N TYR A 743 -7.80 34.67 26.27
CA TYR A 743 -9.22 34.48 26.51
C TYR A 743 -10.06 35.59 25.86
N ILE A 744 -9.65 36.85 26.02
CA ILE A 744 -10.35 38.01 25.43
C ILE A 744 -10.27 38.01 23.90
N ASN A 745 -9.11 37.67 23.34
CA ASN A 745 -8.91 37.70 21.88
C ASN A 745 -9.68 36.58 21.16
N LYS A 746 -9.87 35.42 21.82
CA LYS A 746 -10.54 34.27 21.21
C LYS A 746 -12.04 34.27 21.38
N PHE A 747 -12.55 34.65 22.56
CA PHE A 747 -13.99 34.58 22.82
C PHE A 747 -14.74 35.74 22.14
N PRO A 748 -15.92 35.47 21.52
CA PRO A 748 -16.75 36.53 20.96
C PRO A 748 -17.27 37.47 22.05
N SER A 749 -17.70 38.66 21.66
CA SER A 749 -18.34 39.59 22.60
C SER A 749 -19.64 38.99 23.15
N ILE A 750 -20.05 39.42 24.36
CA ILE A 750 -21.31 38.98 24.96
C ILE A 750 -22.51 39.28 24.05
N HIS A 751 -22.46 40.40 23.31
CA HIS A 751 -23.50 40.76 22.34
C HIS A 751 -23.60 39.71 21.22
N SER A 752 -22.48 39.32 20.62
CA SER A 752 -22.45 38.28 19.57
C SER A 752 -22.89 36.92 20.11
N MET A 753 -22.47 36.52 21.32
CA MET A 753 -22.94 35.28 21.96
C MET A 753 -24.46 35.21 22.10
N LEU A 754 -25.09 36.31 22.52
CA LEU A 754 -26.54 36.37 22.78
C LEU A 754 -27.36 36.57 21.49
N SER A 755 -26.89 37.41 20.57
CA SER A 755 -27.63 37.79 19.35
C SER A 755 -27.37 36.87 18.17
N GLU A 756 -26.11 36.58 17.83
CA GLU A 756 -25.72 35.82 16.64
C GLU A 756 -25.68 34.32 16.92
N PHE A 757 -25.11 33.90 18.06
CA PHE A 757 -24.99 32.49 18.43
C PHE A 757 -26.18 31.95 19.23
N HIS A 758 -27.11 32.82 19.61
CA HIS A 758 -28.32 32.49 20.38
C HIS A 758 -28.06 31.67 21.64
N ILE A 759 -26.97 31.97 22.34
CA ILE A 759 -26.66 31.38 23.64
C ILE A 759 -27.50 32.10 24.69
N HIS A 760 -27.98 31.36 25.69
CA HIS A 760 -28.76 31.95 26.77
C HIS A 760 -27.89 32.76 27.74
N ALA A 761 -28.53 33.71 28.44
CA ALA A 761 -27.87 34.67 29.30
C ALA A 761 -27.00 34.02 30.40
N ASP A 762 -27.48 32.97 31.06
CA ASP A 762 -26.75 32.29 32.12
C ASP A 762 -25.35 31.81 31.67
N VAL A 763 -25.25 31.16 30.50
CA VAL A 763 -23.98 30.66 29.95
C VAL A 763 -23.13 31.76 29.35
N ALA A 764 -23.74 32.70 28.62
CA ALA A 764 -23.01 33.82 28.04
C ALA A 764 -22.33 34.66 29.13
N PHE A 765 -23.03 34.94 30.23
CA PHE A 765 -22.45 35.62 31.39
C PHE A 765 -21.47 34.73 32.16
N PHE A 766 -21.70 33.43 32.28
CA PHE A 766 -20.72 32.50 32.86
C PHE A 766 -19.36 32.58 32.15
N LEU A 767 -19.36 32.55 30.81
CA LEU A 767 -18.14 32.66 29.99
C LEU A 767 -17.54 34.08 30.01
N ALA A 768 -18.37 35.13 30.07
CA ALA A 768 -17.88 36.51 30.02
C ALA A 768 -17.40 37.08 31.38
N ARG A 769 -17.80 36.47 32.50
CA ARG A 769 -17.44 36.92 33.87
C ARG A 769 -15.94 37.14 34.10
N PRO A 770 -15.03 36.22 33.74
CA PRO A 770 -13.59 36.43 33.92
C PRO A 770 -13.08 37.69 33.21
N THR A 771 -13.58 37.93 31.99
CA THR A 771 -13.27 39.13 31.19
C THR A 771 -13.71 40.40 31.88
N PHE A 772 -14.92 40.41 32.46
CA PHE A 772 -15.45 41.57 33.18
C PHE A 772 -14.63 41.87 34.44
N SER A 773 -14.35 40.85 35.25
CA SER A 773 -13.56 41.01 36.48
C SER A 773 -12.15 41.52 36.18
N HIS A 774 -11.52 41.03 35.12
CA HIS A 774 -10.21 41.51 34.68
C HIS A 774 -10.25 42.96 34.20
N ALA A 775 -11.19 43.30 33.30
CA ALA A 775 -11.32 44.64 32.75
C ALA A 775 -11.61 45.70 33.84
N ILE A 776 -12.48 45.37 34.80
CA ILE A 776 -12.77 46.23 35.95
C ILE A 776 -11.52 46.47 36.80
N ASN A 777 -10.79 45.39 37.14
CA ASN A 777 -9.59 45.50 37.97
C ASN A 777 -8.45 46.27 37.27
N ALA A 778 -8.25 46.02 35.97
CA ALA A 778 -7.26 46.75 35.16
C ALA A 778 -7.60 48.25 35.11
N LYS A 779 -8.86 48.59 34.85
CA LYS A 779 -9.31 49.98 34.80
C LYS A 779 -9.23 50.66 36.17
N TYR A 780 -9.60 49.95 37.24
CA TYR A 780 -9.47 50.43 38.61
C TYR A 780 -8.01 50.77 38.96
N GLU A 781 -7.04 49.93 38.58
CA GLU A 781 -5.62 50.21 38.80
C GLU A 781 -5.13 51.42 38.01
N VAL A 782 -5.64 51.65 36.79
CA VAL A 782 -5.37 52.88 36.02
C VAL A 782 -5.89 54.12 36.75
N LEU A 783 -7.16 54.13 37.16
CA LEU A 783 -7.78 55.25 37.89
C LEU A 783 -7.14 55.48 39.27
N ARG A 784 -6.64 54.41 39.89
CA ARG A 784 -5.89 54.48 41.14
C ARG A 784 -4.52 55.13 40.95
N LYS A 785 -3.78 54.76 39.90
CA LYS A 785 -2.44 55.28 39.59
C LYS A 785 -2.44 56.70 39.02
N ALA A 786 -3.51 57.09 38.32
CA ALA A 786 -3.68 58.43 37.76
C ALA A 786 -3.78 59.53 38.83
N ASP A 787 -4.03 59.17 40.09
CA ASP A 787 -4.17 60.13 41.18
C ASP A 787 -2.83 60.35 41.90
N PRO A 788 -2.38 61.62 42.02
CA PRO A 788 -1.10 61.96 42.63
C PRO A 788 -0.94 61.46 44.09
N ASN A 789 -2.04 61.13 44.79
CA ASN A 789 -2.03 60.63 46.17
C ASN A 789 -2.26 59.10 46.33
N SER A 790 -1.99 58.29 45.29
CA SER A 790 -2.36 56.86 45.22
C SER A 790 -1.97 55.97 46.42
N LYS A 791 -0.88 56.28 47.13
CA LYS A 791 -0.41 55.51 48.32
C LYS A 791 -1.09 55.91 49.64
N LYS A 792 -1.64 57.12 49.75
CA LYS A 792 -2.32 57.64 50.96
C LYS A 792 -3.83 57.88 50.75
N MET A 793 -4.41 57.23 49.75
CA MET A 793 -5.82 57.41 49.38
C MET A 793 -6.77 56.83 50.44
N SER A 794 -7.76 57.62 50.86
CA SER A 794 -8.82 57.21 51.78
C SER A 794 -9.61 56.00 51.25
N LEU A 795 -10.13 55.16 52.16
CA LEU A 795 -11.00 54.03 51.83
C LEU A 795 -12.22 54.46 50.98
N THR A 796 -12.83 55.60 51.30
CA THR A 796 -13.97 56.14 50.54
C THR A 796 -13.58 56.49 49.11
N ALA A 797 -12.42 57.10 48.90
CA ALA A 797 -11.92 57.44 47.57
C ALA A 797 -11.53 56.19 46.76
N LYS A 798 -11.02 55.14 47.40
CA LYS A 798 -10.82 53.81 46.78
C LYS A 798 -12.14 53.20 46.32
N HIS A 799 -13.17 53.25 47.15
CA HIS A 799 -14.49 52.72 46.79
C HIS A 799 -15.12 53.49 45.62
N GLN A 800 -15.00 54.82 45.61
CA GLN A 800 -15.55 55.66 44.54
C GLN A 800 -14.90 55.40 43.19
N LYS A 801 -13.57 55.27 43.14
CA LYS A 801 -12.84 54.91 41.90
C LYS A 801 -13.15 53.51 41.40
N TYR A 802 -13.41 52.58 42.31
CA TYR A 802 -13.87 51.24 41.91
C TYR A 802 -15.25 51.32 41.27
N CYS A 803 -16.18 52.11 41.83
CA CYS A 803 -17.51 52.32 41.24
C CYS A 803 -17.42 53.01 39.86
N GLU A 804 -16.51 53.95 39.68
CA GLU A 804 -16.22 54.60 38.40
C GLU A 804 -15.66 53.62 37.36
N ALA A 805 -14.66 52.82 37.74
CA ALA A 805 -14.09 51.78 36.87
C ALA A 805 -15.16 50.78 36.39
N VAL A 806 -16.02 50.34 37.32
CA VAL A 806 -17.13 49.45 37.00
C VAL A 806 -18.11 50.10 36.04
N LYS A 807 -18.47 51.35 36.27
CA LYS A 807 -19.44 52.07 35.43
C LYS A 807 -18.95 52.22 34.00
N GLU A 808 -17.69 52.62 33.81
CA GLU A 808 -17.08 52.74 32.48
C GLU A 808 -17.06 51.42 31.70
N ILE A 809 -16.81 50.29 32.36
CA ILE A 809 -16.76 48.98 31.71
C ILE A 809 -18.17 48.40 31.48
N MET A 810 -19.09 48.58 32.43
CA MET A 810 -20.42 47.95 32.38
C MET A 810 -21.44 48.74 31.56
N ASP A 811 -21.36 50.07 31.49
CA ASP A 811 -22.33 50.88 30.74
C ASP A 811 -22.39 50.51 29.23
N PRO A 812 -21.25 50.30 28.52
CA PRO A 812 -21.27 49.79 27.14
C PRO A 812 -21.94 48.42 27.01
N ILE A 813 -21.72 47.53 27.98
CA ILE A 813 -22.33 46.19 28.00
C ILE A 813 -23.84 46.31 28.19
N VAL A 814 -24.30 47.17 29.10
CA VAL A 814 -25.73 47.45 29.31
C VAL A 814 -26.39 47.96 28.03
N LEU A 815 -25.73 48.86 27.29
CA LEU A 815 -26.23 49.33 26.00
C LEU A 815 -26.31 48.20 24.97
N SER A 816 -25.34 47.28 24.96
CA SER A 816 -25.30 46.15 24.03
C SER A 816 -26.37 45.07 24.30
N VAL A 817 -26.86 44.97 25.54
CA VAL A 817 -27.88 43.98 25.96
C VAL A 817 -29.30 44.50 25.75
N ARG A 818 -29.50 45.83 25.74
CA ARG A 818 -30.81 46.46 25.57
C ARG A 818 -31.59 46.02 24.31
N PRO A 819 -30.97 45.76 23.15
CA PRO A 819 -31.68 45.28 21.96
C PRO A 819 -32.18 43.83 22.05
N LEU A 820 -31.69 43.04 23.01
CA LEU A 820 -31.95 41.59 23.07
C LEU A 820 -33.36 41.24 23.59
N HIS A 821 -34.01 42.15 24.32
CA HIS A 821 -35.35 41.96 24.83
C HIS A 821 -36.31 43.05 24.35
N PRO A 822 -37.61 42.74 24.19
CA PRO A 822 -38.62 43.72 23.83
C PRO A 822 -38.70 44.88 24.83
N LEU A 823 -39.07 46.08 24.36
CA LEU A 823 -39.20 47.28 25.20
C LEU A 823 -40.06 47.09 26.45
N LYS A 824 -41.10 46.25 26.38
CA LYS A 824 -41.98 45.91 27.51
C LYS A 824 -41.21 45.31 28.70
N VAL A 825 -40.23 44.44 28.45
CA VAL A 825 -39.43 43.82 29.53
C VAL A 825 -38.61 44.89 30.26
N TRP A 826 -38.14 45.90 29.54
CA TRP A 826 -37.38 47.01 30.10
C TRP A 826 -38.26 48.06 30.82
N GLU A 827 -39.58 47.98 30.68
CA GLU A 827 -40.52 48.75 31.50
C GLU A 827 -40.65 48.16 32.90
N ASP A 828 -40.41 46.85 33.07
CA ASP A 828 -40.51 46.14 34.35
C ASP A 828 -39.15 45.96 35.04
N ILE A 829 -38.08 45.70 34.28
CA ILE A 829 -36.73 45.43 34.79
C ILE A 829 -35.72 46.38 34.17
N SER A 830 -34.81 46.92 34.98
CA SER A 830 -33.69 47.74 34.49
C SER A 830 -32.64 46.89 33.75
N PRO A 831 -32.18 47.28 32.54
CA PRO A 831 -31.03 46.65 31.89
C PRO A 831 -29.77 46.62 32.76
N GLN A 832 -29.58 47.66 33.58
CA GLN A 832 -28.45 47.75 34.52
C GLN A 832 -28.56 46.72 35.65
N PHE A 833 -29.79 46.43 36.10
CA PHE A 833 -30.03 45.37 37.07
C PHE A 833 -29.70 44.01 36.48
N LEU A 834 -30.18 43.71 35.26
CA LEU A 834 -29.91 42.43 34.59
C LEU A 834 -28.40 42.16 34.45
N VAL A 835 -27.65 43.11 33.88
CA VAL A 835 -26.20 42.97 33.70
C VAL A 835 -25.49 42.87 35.05
N SER A 836 -25.88 43.68 36.04
CA SER A 836 -25.26 43.62 37.37
C SER A 836 -25.51 42.27 38.05
N PHE A 837 -26.74 41.74 37.97
CA PHE A 837 -27.10 40.44 38.54
C PHE A 837 -26.27 39.31 37.92
N TRP A 838 -26.24 39.21 36.60
CA TRP A 838 -25.54 38.11 35.92
C TRP A 838 -24.00 38.26 35.93
N SER A 839 -23.47 39.49 36.10
CA SER A 839 -22.02 39.73 36.19
C SER A 839 -21.41 39.33 37.52
N LEU A 840 -22.19 39.24 38.60
CA LEU A 840 -21.69 38.95 39.95
C LEU A 840 -21.68 37.45 40.23
N THR A 841 -20.78 37.04 41.11
CA THR A 841 -20.63 35.67 41.62
C THR A 841 -20.74 35.64 43.14
N MET A 842 -20.87 34.45 43.73
CA MET A 842 -20.91 34.32 45.19
C MET A 842 -19.64 34.85 45.89
N TYR A 843 -18.49 34.78 45.22
CA TYR A 843 -17.23 35.35 45.70
C TYR A 843 -17.31 36.86 45.94
N ASP A 844 -18.09 37.57 45.13
CA ASP A 844 -18.23 39.03 45.17
C ASP A 844 -19.20 39.50 46.27
N LEU A 845 -20.04 38.61 46.79
CA LEU A 845 -21.16 38.93 47.67
C LEU A 845 -20.99 38.44 49.11
N PHE A 846 -20.21 37.37 49.31
CA PHE A 846 -20.09 36.71 50.60
C PHE A 846 -18.67 36.19 50.85
N VAL A 847 -18.17 36.42 52.07
CA VAL A 847 -16.89 35.87 52.52
C VAL A 847 -17.16 34.70 53.47
N PRO A 848 -16.77 33.45 53.15
CA PRO A 848 -16.97 32.30 54.03
C PRO A 848 -15.92 32.26 55.15
N VAL A 849 -16.04 33.17 56.12
CA VAL A 849 -15.09 33.36 57.23
C VAL A 849 -14.86 32.07 58.02
N GLU A 850 -15.92 31.31 58.27
CA GLU A 850 -15.89 30.07 59.04
C GLU A 850 -15.17 28.94 58.29
N SER A 851 -15.38 28.82 56.97
CA SER A 851 -14.72 27.82 56.13
C SER A 851 -13.21 28.08 56.05
N TYR A 852 -12.79 29.35 55.89
CA TYR A 852 -11.37 29.72 55.99
C TYR A 852 -10.78 29.35 57.35
N GLN A 853 -11.51 29.60 58.43
CA GLN A 853 -11.02 29.29 59.78
C GLN A 853 -10.91 27.77 60.02
N ARG A 854 -11.89 26.99 59.54
CA ARG A 854 -11.88 25.53 59.59
C ARG A 854 -10.67 24.95 58.86
N GLU A 855 -10.42 25.38 57.62
CA GLU A 855 -9.29 24.86 56.85
C GLU A 855 -7.94 25.28 57.44
N VAL A 856 -7.81 26.53 57.91
CA VAL A 856 -6.60 26.96 58.65
C VAL A 856 -6.40 26.13 59.92
N ASN A 857 -7.45 25.83 60.68
CA ASN A 857 -7.35 25.00 61.88
C ASN A 857 -6.95 23.55 61.54
N LYS A 858 -7.48 22.99 60.45
CA LYS A 858 -7.09 21.66 59.94
C LYS A 858 -5.62 21.62 59.52
N LEU A 859 -5.14 22.65 58.81
CA LEU A 859 -3.72 22.78 58.46
C LEU A 859 -2.82 22.94 59.70
N LYS A 860 -3.28 23.65 60.75
CA LYS A 860 -2.58 23.71 62.04
C LYS A 860 -2.47 22.33 62.69
N GLN A 861 -3.55 21.55 62.71
CA GLN A 861 -3.55 20.19 63.25
C GLN A 861 -2.60 19.27 62.48
N LEU A 862 -2.63 19.32 61.14
CA LEU A 862 -1.71 18.55 60.29
C LEU A 862 -0.25 18.98 60.51
N SER A 863 0.01 20.28 60.66
CA SER A 863 1.34 20.79 60.98
C SER A 863 1.87 20.31 62.33
N LEU A 864 0.99 20.11 63.32
CA LEU A 864 1.35 19.57 64.64
C LEU A 864 1.58 18.05 64.58
N GLN A 865 0.76 17.30 63.83
CA GLN A 865 0.93 15.85 63.65
C GLN A 865 2.26 15.48 62.97
N VAL A 866 2.70 16.26 61.98
CA VAL A 866 4.02 16.10 61.34
C VAL A 866 5.17 16.35 62.33
N MET A 867 4.95 17.16 63.36
CA MET A 867 5.93 17.44 64.40
C MET A 867 6.14 16.24 65.35
N ASP A 868 5.08 15.44 65.58
CA ASP A 868 5.08 14.29 66.48
C ASP A 868 5.54 12.98 65.81
N SER A 869 5.58 12.93 64.46
CA SER A 869 5.99 11.73 63.72
C SER A 869 7.50 11.47 63.78
N LYS A 870 7.91 10.44 64.55
CA LYS A 870 9.32 10.07 64.80
C LYS A 870 10.00 9.26 63.68
N ASP A 871 9.27 8.79 62.67
CA ASP A 871 9.77 7.83 61.65
C ASP A 871 10.27 8.45 60.33
N THR A 872 10.27 9.79 60.18
CA THR A 872 10.65 10.46 58.92
C THR A 872 11.87 11.38 59.10
N ALA A 873 12.72 11.48 58.07
CA ALA A 873 13.91 12.34 58.10
C ALA A 873 13.58 13.80 58.48
N VAL A 874 14.25 14.34 59.51
CA VAL A 874 14.03 15.67 60.12
C VAL A 874 13.97 16.82 59.09
N SER A 875 14.75 16.73 58.01
CA SER A 875 14.76 17.72 56.92
C SER A 875 13.47 17.73 56.08
N LYS A 876 12.82 16.57 55.87
CA LYS A 876 11.54 16.48 55.16
C LYS A 876 10.39 17.00 56.03
N LEU A 877 10.39 16.66 57.31
CA LEU A 877 9.40 17.13 58.29
C LEU A 877 9.39 18.66 58.38
N LYS A 878 10.57 19.29 58.46
CA LYS A 878 10.68 20.76 58.49
C LYS A 878 10.15 21.42 57.21
N LYS A 879 10.41 20.85 56.03
CA LYS A 879 9.88 21.35 54.75
C LYS A 879 8.36 21.22 54.64
N GLU A 880 7.78 20.12 55.13
CA GLU A 880 6.33 19.95 55.15
C GLU A 880 5.65 20.90 56.14
N GLN A 881 6.29 21.14 57.29
CA GLN A 881 5.83 22.13 58.26
C GLN A 881 5.85 23.56 57.69
N GLU A 882 6.98 23.99 57.09
CA GLU A 882 7.09 25.30 56.43
C GLU A 882 6.04 25.47 55.31
N ARG A 883 5.71 24.39 54.61
CA ARG A 883 4.65 24.39 53.60
C ARG A 883 3.27 24.64 54.21
N TYR A 884 2.90 23.96 55.29
CA TYR A 884 1.61 24.19 55.96
C TYR A 884 1.54 25.61 56.50
N THR A 885 2.61 26.12 57.10
CA THR A 885 2.67 27.51 57.58
C THR A 885 2.49 28.52 56.45
N SER A 886 3.21 28.34 55.33
CA SER A 886 3.04 29.21 54.16
C SER A 886 1.63 29.14 53.57
N LEU A 887 0.99 27.96 53.55
CA LEU A 887 -0.37 27.81 53.04
C LEU A 887 -1.38 28.51 53.94
N MET A 888 -1.22 28.42 55.27
CA MET A 888 -2.06 29.13 56.23
C MET A 888 -1.95 30.66 56.05
N GLU A 889 -0.75 31.20 55.89
CA GLU A 889 -0.53 32.63 55.63
C GLU A 889 -1.22 33.07 54.33
N LYS A 890 -1.10 32.29 53.26
CA LYS A 890 -1.75 32.56 51.97
C LYS A 890 -3.28 32.54 52.06
N LEU A 891 -3.85 31.59 52.80
CA LEU A 891 -5.31 31.52 53.02
C LEU A 891 -5.81 32.73 53.82
N GLN A 892 -5.05 33.19 54.82
CA GLN A 892 -5.39 34.40 55.57
C GLN A 892 -5.27 35.66 54.71
N GLU A 893 -4.25 35.75 53.85
CA GLU A 893 -4.11 36.85 52.90
C GLU A 893 -5.25 36.86 51.86
N GLU A 894 -5.62 35.70 51.32
CA GLU A 894 -6.75 35.55 50.40
C GLU A 894 -8.07 35.98 51.04
N LYS A 895 -8.35 35.51 52.27
CA LYS A 895 -9.52 35.94 53.05
C LYS A 895 -9.58 37.45 53.21
N LYS A 896 -8.46 38.09 53.55
CA LYS A 896 -8.38 39.55 53.69
C LYS A 896 -8.67 40.26 52.36
N LYS A 897 -8.07 39.79 51.26
CA LYS A 897 -8.29 40.33 49.91
C LYS A 897 -9.76 40.20 49.49
N GLN A 898 -10.38 39.04 49.75
CA GLN A 898 -11.78 38.83 49.45
C GLN A 898 -12.67 39.76 50.29
N GLN A 899 -12.36 39.95 51.58
CA GLN A 899 -13.12 40.86 52.44
C GLN A 899 -13.06 42.31 51.95
N GLU A 900 -11.88 42.81 51.58
CA GLU A 900 -11.73 44.13 50.97
C GLU A 900 -12.48 44.24 49.62
N HIS A 901 -12.55 43.16 48.85
CA HIS A 901 -13.29 43.11 47.58
C HIS A 901 -14.80 43.17 47.80
N VAL A 902 -15.34 42.32 48.68
CA VAL A 902 -16.78 42.29 49.01
C VAL A 902 -17.22 43.64 49.58
N GLU A 903 -16.41 44.30 50.41
CA GLU A 903 -16.71 45.65 50.90
C GLU A 903 -16.87 46.67 49.74
N LYS A 904 -15.98 46.67 48.75
CA LYS A 904 -16.08 47.53 47.56
C LYS A 904 -17.33 47.25 46.76
N VAL A 905 -17.64 45.97 46.53
CA VAL A 905 -18.83 45.53 45.79
C VAL A 905 -20.11 45.92 46.54
N MET A 906 -20.15 45.75 47.86
CA MET A 906 -21.31 46.15 48.68
C MET A 906 -21.52 47.67 48.69
N VAL A 907 -20.45 48.47 48.67
CA VAL A 907 -20.57 49.93 48.51
C VAL A 907 -21.13 50.29 47.13
N ARG A 908 -20.65 49.66 46.05
CA ARG A 908 -21.22 49.81 44.70
C ARG A 908 -22.71 49.48 44.69
N LEU A 909 -23.10 48.34 45.24
CA LEU A 909 -24.50 47.90 45.27
C LEU A 909 -25.39 48.87 46.06
N LYS A 910 -24.89 49.41 47.19
CA LYS A 910 -25.60 50.44 47.97
C LYS A 910 -25.79 51.74 47.17
N GLN A 911 -24.79 52.17 46.40
CA GLN A 911 -24.89 53.36 45.54
C GLN A 911 -25.81 53.13 44.32
N GLY A 912 -25.79 51.93 43.73
CA GLY A 912 -26.63 51.56 42.58
C GLY A 912 -28.11 51.32 42.92
N ARG A 913 -28.45 51.12 44.19
CA ARG A 913 -29.79 50.77 44.70
C ARG A 913 -30.91 51.68 44.18
N GLU A 914 -30.70 52.99 44.13
CA GLU A 914 -31.73 53.96 43.67
C GLU A 914 -31.89 54.03 42.14
N SER A 915 -30.88 53.56 41.40
CA SER A 915 -30.87 53.53 39.93
C SER A 915 -31.35 52.19 39.34
N GLN A 916 -31.22 51.09 40.10
CA GLN A 916 -31.48 49.73 39.63
C GLN A 916 -32.90 49.24 39.91
N VAL A 917 -33.61 49.83 40.88
CA VAL A 917 -34.86 49.28 41.44
C VAL A 917 -36.14 49.87 40.82
N LEU A 918 -36.09 50.98 40.08
CA LEU A 918 -37.32 51.61 39.53
C LEU A 918 -37.16 52.23 38.13
N PRO A 919 -38.07 51.95 37.18
CA PRO A 919 -38.24 52.72 35.95
C PRO A 919 -38.69 54.18 36.24
N PRO A 920 -38.45 55.15 35.34
CA PRO A 920 -38.76 56.57 35.56
C PRO A 920 -40.20 56.88 35.98
N ARG A 921 -41.18 56.05 35.59
CA ARG A 921 -42.61 56.23 35.91
C ARG A 921 -42.97 56.12 37.39
N TYR A 922 -42.13 55.48 38.22
CA TYR A 922 -42.42 55.27 39.64
C TYR A 922 -41.69 56.23 40.59
N ARG A 923 -40.78 57.08 40.09
CA ARG A 923 -40.08 58.08 40.91
C ARG A 923 -40.96 59.25 41.35
N SER A 924 -42.04 59.56 40.62
CA SER A 924 -42.88 60.74 40.87
C SER A 924 -44.00 60.55 41.91
N TYR A 925 -44.28 59.32 42.35
CA TYR A 925 -45.38 59.04 43.30
C TYR A 925 -44.96 58.97 44.78
N GLY A 926 -43.72 59.36 45.11
CA GLY A 926 -43.15 59.26 46.46
C GLY A 926 -43.64 60.28 47.50
N GLN A 927 -44.54 61.22 47.16
CA GLN A 927 -45.02 62.23 48.12
C GLN A 927 -46.53 62.22 48.41
N ALA A 928 -47.31 61.31 47.84
CA ALA A 928 -48.74 61.24 48.15
C ALA A 928 -49.23 59.80 48.32
N GLY A 929 -49.68 59.47 49.54
CA GLY A 929 -50.58 58.35 49.78
C GLY A 929 -49.98 57.17 50.53
N ARG A 930 -50.19 57.15 51.85
CA ARG A 930 -50.13 55.94 52.67
C ARG A 930 -51.09 54.88 52.12
N ARG A 931 -50.58 53.85 51.46
CA ARG A 931 -51.18 52.50 51.48
C ARG A 931 -50.10 51.47 51.74
N ARG A 932 -50.12 50.92 52.95
CA ARG A 932 -49.30 49.77 53.37
C ARG A 932 -49.58 48.59 52.42
N ARG A 933 -48.70 48.35 51.45
CA ARG A 933 -48.38 46.98 51.03
C ARG A 933 -47.15 46.56 51.84
N LYS A 934 -47.23 45.41 52.51
CA LYS A 934 -46.11 44.81 53.26
C LYS A 934 -45.01 44.49 52.25
N TYR A 935 -44.06 45.40 52.09
CA TYR A 935 -42.81 45.10 51.38
C TYR A 935 -41.92 44.29 52.32
N LEU A 936 -41.41 43.17 51.82
CA LEU A 936 -40.40 42.37 52.49
C LEU A 936 -39.19 43.27 52.83
N SER A 937 -38.63 43.11 54.03
CA SER A 937 -37.49 43.91 54.47
C SER A 937 -36.27 43.69 53.57
N VAL A 938 -35.36 44.67 53.59
CA VAL A 938 -34.09 44.70 52.81
C VAL A 938 -33.24 43.44 53.01
N ASP A 939 -33.33 42.82 54.18
CA ASP A 939 -32.65 41.56 54.47
C ASP A 939 -33.26 40.38 53.69
N ALA A 940 -34.58 40.41 53.42
CA ALA A 940 -35.26 39.37 52.68
C ALA A 940 -35.00 39.43 51.17
N GLU A 941 -34.79 40.62 50.58
CA GLU A 941 -34.42 40.75 49.16
C GLU A 941 -32.95 40.36 48.90
N ILE A 942 -32.03 40.69 49.82
CA ILE A 942 -30.66 40.17 49.79
C ILE A 942 -30.66 38.66 50.03
N VAL A 943 -31.59 38.13 50.84
CA VAL A 943 -31.81 36.68 50.99
C VAL A 943 -32.41 36.08 49.72
N VAL A 944 -33.28 36.77 48.97
CA VAL A 944 -33.79 36.31 47.67
C VAL A 944 -32.68 36.32 46.63
N VAL A 945 -31.83 37.34 46.58
CA VAL A 945 -30.64 37.37 45.71
C VAL A 945 -29.62 36.31 46.13
N LYS A 946 -29.41 36.07 47.43
CA LYS A 946 -28.58 34.96 47.93
C LYS A 946 -29.17 33.59 47.62
N LYS A 947 -30.50 33.41 47.73
CA LYS A 947 -31.21 32.16 47.40
C LYS A 947 -31.28 31.91 45.90
N MET A 948 -31.46 32.95 45.08
CA MET A 948 -31.46 32.85 43.62
C MET A 948 -30.04 32.73 43.04
N ALA A 949 -29.03 33.36 43.66
CA ALA A 949 -27.63 33.15 43.31
C ALA A 949 -27.15 31.74 43.72
N ALA A 950 -27.64 31.19 44.83
CA ALA A 950 -27.45 29.78 45.20
C ALA A 950 -28.16 28.82 44.23
N ALA A 951 -29.36 29.17 43.74
CA ALA A 951 -30.09 28.42 42.70
C ALA A 951 -29.46 28.54 41.29
N ASN A 952 -28.51 29.47 41.07
CA ASN A 952 -27.75 29.55 39.83
C ASN A 952 -26.43 28.76 39.88
N LEU A 953 -26.06 28.23 41.05
CA LEU A 953 -24.98 27.23 41.20
C LEU A 953 -25.49 25.81 40.94
N PHE A 954 -26.78 25.55 41.12
CA PHE A 954 -27.42 24.26 40.92
C PHE A 954 -28.76 24.51 40.24
N GLY A 955 -28.91 24.06 39.00
CA GLY A 955 -30.18 24.14 38.27
C GLY A 955 -31.26 23.37 39.01
N ASP A 956 -31.91 24.00 39.99
CA ASP A 956 -32.98 23.38 40.73
C ASP A 956 -34.28 23.56 39.94
N GLY A 957 -34.75 22.45 39.35
CA GLY A 957 -36.08 22.28 38.78
C GLY A 957 -37.16 22.23 39.86
N GLY A 958 -37.10 23.14 40.84
CA GLY A 958 -38.08 23.25 41.91
C GLY A 958 -39.37 23.89 41.38
N THR A 959 -40.37 23.06 41.11
CA THR A 959 -41.77 23.46 40.99
C THR A 959 -42.14 24.40 42.13
N VAL A 960 -42.40 25.66 41.79
CA VAL A 960 -43.16 26.56 42.67
C VAL A 960 -44.56 25.95 42.75
N GLU A 961 -44.86 25.24 43.84
CA GLU A 961 -46.22 24.89 44.20
C GLU A 961 -47.03 26.19 44.32
N ASN A 962 -47.76 26.53 43.26
CA ASN A 962 -48.83 27.50 43.27
C ASN A 962 -50.02 26.91 44.05
N LYS A 963 -49.91 26.87 45.38
CA LYS A 963 -51.07 26.74 46.27
C LYS A 963 -51.47 28.13 46.73
N ASN A 964 -52.36 28.76 45.96
CA ASN A 964 -53.46 29.64 46.40
C ASN A 964 -53.91 30.55 45.25
N ILE A 965 -54.49 29.96 44.20
CA ILE A 965 -55.55 30.60 43.40
C ILE A 965 -56.58 29.51 43.09
N THR A 966 -57.46 29.25 44.05
CA THR A 966 -58.76 28.62 43.80
C THR A 966 -59.85 29.70 43.85
N SER A 967 -60.84 29.54 42.97
CA SER A 967 -62.14 30.22 42.93
C SER A 967 -62.18 31.70 42.51
N ALA A 968 -62.33 31.90 41.20
CA ALA A 968 -63.41 32.72 40.64
C ALA A 968 -63.70 32.21 39.22
N GLY A 969 -64.66 31.28 39.16
CA GLY A 969 -65.11 30.50 38.00
C GLY A 969 -64.67 29.03 38.11
N ASN A 970 -65.36 28.15 38.83
CA ASN A 970 -66.55 28.25 39.68
C ASN A 970 -66.12 27.90 41.11
#